data_AF-A0A6A5UB70-F1
#
_entry.id   AF-A0A6A5UB70-F1
#
_cell.length_a   1.000
_cell.length_b   1.000
_cell.length_c   1.000
_cell.angle_alpha   90.00
_cell.angle_beta   90.00
_cell.angle_gamma   90.00
#
_symmetry.space_group_name_H-M   'P 1'
#
loop_
_entity.id
_entity.type
_entity.pdbx_description
1 polymer ?
#
loop_
_entity_poly.entity_id
_entity_poly.type
_entity_poly.pdbx_seq_one_letter_code
_entity_poly.pdbx_strand_id
1 'polypeptide(L)'
;MSSTPHPLVDSGGSLGAAIPATNSPNEHRHHFNHTGRRLRHFLRPDGRKVHIASSPEEAQALHKTLTETENEGAFDLVLHGSPEHIEALRDTHNHHSNRHKTLREEHGDLAEEFERTFRELDNLSRELHQVTSHAVQLDASFSKYGYSAHLRTKGSGSDPDSSTNSLQDSEAFHKETWNTERKLGTTMRFYQRPIVRQYFHKGLLWRAREAQEVASYELFIDLFYVGIIAITGDNAAEHPTGEALVHFAITFVMGWKFWSDISLLIAWFDTDDILRRLSVLFILTCLLGFTTNMADAFKHTYTPLVAFYLAARLFIAVSLFWYGYSIPMVRSVMIGHGIVNVIPAAFWIGSIHVEEPARQGLIWPALFFDCFGQSLLMTVQRPWSFLPDRFDKWAKKTFEFSPGANIEHRIERTSAFVTLVFGSCVLGILYQSSAEFGINAFFGKAVLGLIQAFTFNWLYFEIDSFNLHTHAIRRHVSSALVWFTFHLPFIMAFVLSASALAVLVRAHDCADTPVESLYETFIPRSEDHISDGLRWFYCAGLSISLLCMSLIAFSHQHKKIPHERLQKPTRLLFRVAVAIAILCLPLAHLDSLQLIGTTTGLITAVLGLELYGASCTGDSIFFDKKCRRDKASYDAQAVRKEELAKSVGEGSVRNVEDISKREKGEVGVSGQV
;
A
#
# COMPACT_ATOMS: atom_id res chain seq x y z
N MET A 1 -33.98 44.64 15.44
CA MET A 1 -33.80 46.08 15.13
C MET A 1 -33.32 46.73 16.42
N SER A 2 -32.28 47.53 16.53
CA SER A 2 -31.11 47.88 15.70
C SER A 2 -30.42 48.97 16.53
N SER A 3 -29.09 48.93 16.62
CA SER A 3 -28.19 50.04 16.98
C SER A 3 -28.37 50.76 18.33
N THR A 4 -27.29 50.85 19.10
CA THR A 4 -26.75 52.11 19.64
C THR A 4 -25.33 51.90 20.19
N PRO A 5 -24.50 52.95 20.29
CA PRO A 5 -23.09 52.93 19.88
C PRO A 5 -22.09 53.38 20.99
N HIS A 6 -20.78 53.38 20.67
CA HIS A 6 -19.64 54.28 21.07
C HIS A 6 -19.82 55.33 22.22
N PRO A 7 -18.75 55.98 22.78
CA PRO A 7 -17.28 55.78 22.76
C PRO A 7 -16.52 56.27 24.06
N LEU A 8 -15.19 56.51 23.95
CA LEU A 8 -14.34 57.51 24.67
C LEU A 8 -13.76 57.16 26.07
N VAL A 9 -12.41 57.17 26.25
CA VAL A 9 -11.57 58.24 26.87
C VAL A 9 -11.17 57.82 28.30
N ASP A 10 -9.99 58.01 28.89
CA ASP A 10 -8.71 58.69 28.63
C ASP A 10 -7.75 58.15 29.74
N SER A 11 -6.45 57.91 29.51
CA SER A 11 -5.30 58.82 29.63
C SER A 11 -4.66 58.95 31.04
N GLY A 12 -3.32 59.03 31.02
CA GLY A 12 -2.42 59.47 32.11
C GLY A 12 -1.88 58.34 32.99
N GLY A 13 -0.61 57.93 32.94
CA GLY A 13 0.65 58.70 33.02
C GLY A 13 1.22 58.49 34.43
N SER A 14 2.50 58.35 34.75
CA SER A 14 3.80 58.49 34.09
C SER A 14 4.88 58.10 35.15
N LEU A 15 6.18 58.17 34.77
CA LEU A 15 7.41 58.10 35.60
C LEU A 15 7.98 56.68 35.82
N GLY A 16 9.14 56.27 35.32
CA GLY A 16 10.21 56.97 34.59
C GLY A 16 11.58 56.60 35.18
N ALA A 17 12.46 55.99 34.38
CA ALA A 17 13.92 56.17 34.49
C ALA A 17 14.60 55.71 33.18
N ALA A 18 15.56 56.52 32.73
CA ALA A 18 16.01 56.64 31.36
C ALA A 18 17.27 55.82 30.99
N ILE A 19 17.50 55.79 29.68
CA ILE A 19 18.46 55.09 28.81
C ILE A 19 19.90 55.68 28.93
N PRO A 20 20.93 55.11 28.26
CA PRO A 20 21.27 55.65 26.94
C PRO A 20 21.55 54.61 25.84
N ALA A 21 21.21 55.03 24.62
CA ALA A 21 21.25 54.29 23.38
C ALA A 21 22.61 54.39 22.69
N THR A 22 22.93 53.40 21.85
CA THR A 22 23.81 53.57 20.68
C THR A 22 23.22 52.85 19.46
N ASN A 23 22.69 53.67 18.55
CA ASN A 23 22.44 53.56 17.10
C ASN A 23 22.60 52.21 16.34
N SER A 24 21.45 51.72 15.85
CA SER A 24 21.04 51.21 14.50
C SER A 24 22.07 50.89 13.38
N PRO A 25 21.74 50.15 12.28
CA PRO A 25 20.42 49.61 11.85
C PRO A 25 20.40 48.14 11.32
N ASN A 26 19.18 47.59 11.17
CA ASN A 26 18.78 46.54 10.22
C ASN A 26 19.50 45.18 10.24
N GLU A 27 18.95 44.23 11.01
CA GLU A 27 18.72 42.86 10.52
C GLU A 27 17.42 42.32 11.13
N HIS A 28 16.42 42.09 10.29
CA HIS A 28 15.26 41.28 10.65
C HIS A 28 15.74 39.83 10.88
N ARG A 29 16.19 39.52 12.10
CA ARG A 29 16.30 38.14 12.57
C ARG A 29 14.89 37.60 12.78
N HIS A 30 14.46 36.72 11.87
CA HIS A 30 13.34 35.84 12.12
C HIS A 30 13.63 35.02 13.38
N HIS A 31 12.83 35.24 14.43
CA HIS A 31 12.78 34.38 15.60
C HIS A 31 12.34 32.98 15.16
N PHE A 32 13.30 32.05 15.05
CA PHE A 32 13.00 30.63 15.01
C PHE A 32 12.55 30.21 16.42
N ASN A 33 11.26 29.96 16.57
CA ASN A 33 10.69 29.34 17.77
C ASN A 33 11.18 27.89 17.87
N HIS A 34 12.22 27.66 18.68
CA HIS A 34 12.47 26.34 19.24
C HIS A 34 11.32 25.98 20.18
N THR A 35 10.42 25.09 19.76
CA THR A 35 9.45 24.45 20.65
C THR A 35 10.18 23.46 21.55
N GLY A 36 10.82 23.96 22.60
CA GLY A 36 11.39 23.15 23.67
C GLY A 36 10.33 22.26 24.31
N ARG A 37 10.61 20.95 24.43
CA ARG A 37 9.80 20.01 25.22
C ARG A 37 9.64 20.59 26.63
N ARG A 38 8.40 20.93 27.01
CA ARG A 38 8.09 21.48 28.34
C ARG A 38 8.12 20.35 29.37
N LEU A 39 8.88 20.52 30.45
CA LEU A 39 8.90 19.57 31.58
C LEU A 39 7.49 19.45 32.17
N ARG A 40 6.97 18.22 32.27
CA ARG A 40 5.65 17.93 32.86
C ARG A 40 5.71 17.40 34.29
N HIS A 41 6.86 16.87 34.68
CA HIS A 41 7.12 16.42 36.04
C HIS A 41 8.60 16.54 36.39
N PHE A 42 8.92 16.83 37.64
CA PHE A 42 10.28 16.78 38.18
C PHE A 42 10.25 16.42 39.68
N LEU A 43 11.38 16.01 40.24
CA LEU A 43 11.50 15.65 41.66
C LEU A 43 12.08 16.82 42.44
N ARG A 44 11.48 17.13 43.60
CA ARG A 44 12.08 18.06 44.58
C ARG A 44 13.19 17.36 45.36
N PRO A 45 14.09 18.12 45.99
CA PRO A 45 15.15 17.58 46.86
C PRO A 45 14.60 16.68 47.98
N ASP A 46 13.38 16.93 48.45
CA ASP A 46 12.70 16.15 49.49
C ASP A 46 12.11 14.82 49.00
N GLY A 47 12.31 14.46 47.72
CA GLY A 47 11.82 13.23 47.10
C GLY A 47 10.37 13.27 46.62
N ARG A 48 9.65 14.39 46.83
CA ARG A 48 8.29 14.60 46.32
C ARG A 48 8.29 14.90 44.82
N LYS A 49 7.32 14.36 44.10
CA LYS A 49 7.18 14.53 42.65
C LYS A 49 6.25 15.69 42.34
N VAL A 50 6.77 16.71 41.67
CA VAL A 50 6.00 17.89 41.25
C VAL A 50 5.39 17.60 39.89
N HIS A 51 4.06 17.65 39.80
CA HIS A 51 3.29 17.52 38.56
C HIS A 51 2.86 18.91 38.09
N ILE A 52 3.10 19.22 36.82
CA ILE A 52 2.80 20.53 36.23
C ILE A 52 1.58 20.43 35.33
N ALA A 53 0.50 21.14 35.68
CA ALA A 53 -0.72 21.24 34.88
C ALA A 53 -0.73 22.51 34.03
N SER A 54 -1.23 22.41 32.79
CA SER A 54 -1.24 23.53 31.82
C SER A 54 -2.46 24.45 32.01
N SER A 55 -3.55 23.92 32.56
CA SER A 55 -4.79 24.66 32.83
C SER A 55 -5.40 24.26 34.18
N PRO A 56 -6.30 25.09 34.75
CA PRO A 56 -6.99 24.76 36.00
C PRO A 56 -7.89 23.52 35.90
N GLU A 57 -8.51 23.31 34.73
CA GLU A 57 -9.34 22.12 34.45
C GLU A 57 -8.48 20.85 34.38
N GLU A 58 -7.31 20.94 33.74
CA GLU A 58 -6.33 19.83 33.69
C GLU A 58 -5.78 19.52 35.09
N ALA A 59 -5.56 20.54 35.92
CA ALA A 59 -5.13 20.35 37.30
C ALA A 59 -6.18 19.58 38.12
N GLN A 60 -7.48 19.88 37.96
CA GLN A 60 -8.53 19.15 38.66
C GLN A 60 -8.63 17.69 38.20
N ALA A 61 -8.50 17.44 36.90
CA ALA A 61 -8.47 16.08 36.35
C ALA A 61 -7.25 15.28 36.87
N LEU A 62 -6.06 15.90 36.81
CA LEU A 62 -4.82 15.28 37.30
C LEU A 62 -4.84 15.04 38.80
N HIS A 63 -5.39 15.97 39.58
CA HIS A 63 -5.54 15.79 41.02
C HIS A 63 -6.38 14.54 41.33
N LYS A 64 -7.52 14.36 40.63
CA LYS A 64 -8.39 13.19 40.82
C LYS A 64 -7.65 11.89 40.49
N THR A 65 -6.95 11.85 39.36
CA THR A 65 -6.18 10.66 38.95
C THR A 65 -5.02 10.37 39.90
N LEU A 66 -4.26 11.39 40.32
CA LEU A 66 -3.09 11.20 41.18
C LEU A 66 -3.47 10.78 42.60
N THR A 67 -4.62 11.24 43.11
CA THR A 67 -5.16 10.79 44.40
C THR A 67 -5.57 9.32 44.39
N GLU A 68 -5.96 8.78 43.22
CA GLU A 68 -6.30 7.35 43.06
C GLU A 68 -5.04 6.47 42.90
N THR A 69 -3.93 7.02 42.39
CA THR A 69 -2.74 6.23 42.01
C THR A 69 -1.54 6.37 42.95
N GLU A 70 -1.37 7.51 43.62
CA GLU A 70 -0.20 7.80 44.46
C GLU A 70 -0.64 8.11 45.92
N ASN A 71 0.17 7.70 46.90
CA ASN A 71 -0.13 7.90 48.32
C ASN A 71 -0.26 9.39 48.67
N GLU A 72 -1.24 9.74 49.51
CA GLU A 72 -1.45 11.11 50.01
C GLU A 72 -0.16 11.68 50.63
N GLY A 73 0.40 12.71 49.98
CA GLY A 73 1.65 13.39 50.40
C GLY A 73 2.90 13.09 49.57
N ALA A 74 2.83 12.21 48.57
CA ALA A 74 3.96 11.87 47.68
C ALA A 74 4.13 12.85 46.50
N PHE A 75 3.08 13.59 46.12
CA PHE A 75 3.08 14.49 44.98
C PHE A 75 2.67 15.92 45.34
N ASP A 76 3.14 16.87 44.54
CA ASP A 76 2.78 18.28 44.60
C ASP A 76 2.24 18.68 43.22
N LEU A 77 1.06 19.28 43.15
CA LEU A 77 0.42 19.62 41.87
C LEU A 77 0.41 21.14 41.71
N VAL A 78 1.12 21.62 40.69
CA VAL A 78 1.34 23.04 40.50
C VAL A 78 0.94 23.49 39.09
N LEU A 79 0.32 24.67 39.00
CA LEU A 79 -0.05 25.27 37.73
C LEU A 79 1.16 25.86 37.01
N HIS A 80 1.25 25.62 35.71
CA HIS A 80 2.35 26.12 34.88
C HIS A 80 2.42 27.65 34.93
N GLY A 81 3.49 28.16 35.54
CA GLY A 81 3.79 29.60 35.61
C GLY A 81 3.22 30.28 36.85
N SER A 82 2.64 29.52 37.79
CA SER A 82 2.31 30.02 39.12
C SER A 82 3.59 30.42 39.89
N PRO A 83 3.49 31.30 40.90
CA PRO A 83 4.63 31.62 41.76
C PRO A 83 5.21 30.37 42.43
N GLU A 84 4.37 29.41 42.83
CA GLU A 84 4.77 28.13 43.40
C GLU A 84 5.57 27.27 42.40
N HIS A 85 5.21 27.28 41.11
CA HIS A 85 5.94 26.55 40.08
C HIS A 85 7.34 27.12 39.89
N ILE A 86 7.44 28.45 39.87
CA ILE A 86 8.70 29.16 39.73
C ILE A 86 9.60 28.91 40.95
N GLU A 87 9.02 28.93 42.14
CA GLU A 87 9.75 28.66 43.39
C GLU A 87 10.25 27.22 43.46
N ALA A 88 9.40 26.23 43.15
CA ALA A 88 9.79 24.83 43.11
C ALA A 88 10.90 24.55 42.08
N LEU A 89 10.85 25.20 40.90
CA LEU A 89 11.91 25.12 39.90
C LEU A 89 13.22 25.77 40.38
N ARG A 90 13.16 26.94 41.00
CA ARG A 90 14.34 27.64 41.55
C ARG A 90 15.00 26.82 42.64
N ASP A 91 14.23 26.28 43.56
CA ASP A 91 14.72 25.48 44.68
C ASP A 91 15.41 24.20 44.19
N THR A 92 14.76 23.46 43.29
CA THR A 92 15.32 22.25 42.67
C THR A 92 16.57 22.56 41.85
N HIS A 93 16.56 23.66 41.08
CA HIS A 93 17.73 24.10 40.31
C HIS A 93 18.91 24.45 41.21
N ASN A 94 18.67 25.20 42.29
CA ASN A 94 19.71 25.58 43.25
C ASN A 94 20.28 24.34 43.95
N HIS A 95 19.45 23.38 44.33
CA HIS A 95 19.90 22.12 44.94
C HIS A 95 20.82 21.33 44.00
N HIS A 96 20.40 21.12 42.74
CA HIS A 96 21.23 20.41 41.77
C HIS A 96 22.50 21.16 41.40
N SER A 97 22.44 22.49 41.27
CA SER A 97 23.61 23.35 41.01
C SER A 97 24.62 23.26 42.15
N ASN A 98 24.15 23.30 43.40
CA ASN A 98 25.01 23.13 44.58
C ASN A 98 25.60 21.72 44.63
N ARG A 99 24.79 20.67 44.41
CA ARG A 99 25.27 19.28 44.38
C ARG A 99 26.32 19.05 43.29
N HIS A 100 26.12 19.64 42.12
CA HIS A 100 27.08 19.64 41.02
C HIS A 100 28.39 20.33 41.42
N LYS A 101 28.32 21.49 42.09
CA LYS A 101 29.49 22.19 42.61
C LYS A 101 30.25 21.36 43.65
N THR A 102 29.54 20.71 44.58
CA THR A 102 30.17 19.82 45.58
C THR A 102 30.85 18.62 44.92
N LEU A 103 30.20 17.97 43.95
CA LEU A 103 30.81 16.86 43.21
C LEU A 103 32.05 17.29 42.41
N ARG A 104 32.06 18.52 41.90
CA ARG A 104 33.23 19.12 41.24
C ARG A 104 34.36 19.41 42.23
N GLU A 105 34.05 19.84 43.45
CA GLU A 105 35.05 20.05 44.50
C GLU A 105 35.64 18.71 45.00
N GLU A 106 34.84 17.65 45.07
CA GLU A 106 35.29 16.33 45.51
C GLU A 106 36.05 15.54 44.42
N HIS A 107 35.67 15.67 43.15
CA HIS A 107 36.18 14.85 42.03
C HIS A 107 36.51 15.69 40.79
N GLY A 108 37.29 16.77 40.97
CA GLY A 108 37.55 17.80 39.96
C GLY A 108 37.94 17.28 38.57
N ASP A 109 38.95 16.42 38.47
CA ASP A 109 39.46 15.93 37.18
C ASP A 109 38.41 15.08 36.43
N LEU A 110 37.71 14.20 37.15
CA LEU A 110 36.67 13.33 36.58
C LEU A 110 35.43 14.13 36.17
N ALA A 111 35.04 15.13 36.98
CA ALA A 111 33.91 16.00 36.69
C ALA A 111 34.17 16.85 35.43
N GLU A 112 35.38 17.35 35.22
CA GLU A 112 35.75 18.09 34.01
C GLU A 112 35.75 17.21 32.75
N GLU A 113 36.21 15.95 32.86
CA GLU A 113 36.12 14.99 31.76
C GLU A 113 34.66 14.68 31.41
N PHE A 114 33.82 14.39 32.41
CA PHE A 114 32.38 14.16 32.20
C PHE A 114 31.68 15.35 31.57
N GLU A 115 31.92 16.57 32.06
CA GLU A 115 31.35 17.79 31.48
C GLU A 115 31.79 17.97 30.02
N ARG A 116 33.06 17.69 29.71
CA ARG A 116 33.58 17.76 28.34
C ARG A 116 32.88 16.74 27.44
N THR A 117 32.79 15.48 27.86
CA THR A 117 32.11 14.43 27.08
C THR A 117 30.63 14.74 26.87
N PHE A 118 29.93 15.25 27.89
CA PHE A 118 28.53 15.67 27.74
C PHE A 118 28.37 16.83 26.77
N ARG A 119 29.26 17.84 26.81
CA ARG A 119 29.25 18.95 25.85
C ARG A 119 29.50 18.47 24.43
N GLU A 120 30.44 17.54 24.23
CA GLU A 120 30.74 16.95 22.92
C GLU A 120 29.54 16.14 22.39
N LEU A 121 28.91 15.31 23.24
CA LEU A 121 27.70 14.55 22.90
C LEU A 121 26.51 15.46 22.56
N ASP A 122 26.32 16.54 23.32
CA ASP A 122 25.21 17.47 23.08
C ASP A 122 25.44 18.31 21.81
N ASN A 123 26.69 18.66 21.50
CA ASN A 123 27.05 19.27 20.22
C ASN A 123 26.79 18.31 19.04
N LEU A 124 27.22 17.05 19.15
CA LEU A 124 26.96 16.01 18.14
C LEU A 124 25.47 15.74 17.97
N SER A 125 24.72 15.67 19.07
CA SER A 125 23.26 15.51 19.06
C SER A 125 22.57 16.70 18.40
N ARG A 126 23.02 17.93 18.68
CA ARG A 126 22.51 19.14 18.02
C ARG A 126 22.82 19.15 16.53
N GLU A 127 24.03 18.78 16.10
CA GLU A 127 24.35 18.63 14.68
C GLU A 127 23.53 17.52 14.01
N LEU A 128 23.44 16.35 14.63
CA LEU A 128 22.63 15.24 14.12
C LEU A 128 21.18 15.67 13.99
N HIS A 129 20.63 16.35 15.00
CA HIS A 129 19.27 16.84 14.97
C HIS A 129 19.09 17.92 13.90
N GLN A 130 20.06 18.84 13.73
CA GLN A 130 20.04 19.83 12.64
C GLN A 130 20.09 19.16 11.27
N VAL A 131 20.96 18.19 11.03
CA VAL A 131 21.07 17.48 9.76
C VAL A 131 19.78 16.69 9.46
N THR A 132 19.24 16.01 10.47
CA THR A 132 18.02 15.20 10.33
C THR A 132 16.77 16.06 10.17
N SER A 133 16.64 17.14 10.96
CA SER A 133 15.50 18.05 10.87
C SER A 133 15.59 18.94 9.63
N HIS A 134 16.77 19.38 9.20
CA HIS A 134 16.90 20.10 7.93
C HIS A 134 16.55 19.19 6.75
N ALA A 135 17.01 17.94 6.71
CA ALA A 135 16.64 17.03 5.63
C ALA A 135 15.12 16.77 5.56
N VAL A 136 14.46 16.58 6.72
CA VAL A 136 13.03 16.20 6.77
C VAL A 136 12.08 17.42 6.76
N GLN A 137 12.43 18.52 7.42
CA GLN A 137 11.61 19.73 7.40
C GLN A 137 11.82 20.56 6.14
N LEU A 138 13.01 20.63 5.53
CA LEU A 138 13.17 21.32 4.24
C LEU A 138 12.35 20.58 3.17
N ASP A 139 12.37 19.25 3.13
CA ASP A 139 11.60 18.49 2.15
C ASP A 139 10.08 18.64 2.35
N ALA A 140 9.60 18.62 3.59
CA ALA A 140 8.19 18.82 3.92
C ALA A 140 7.70 20.29 3.81
N SER A 141 8.58 21.28 4.00
CA SER A 141 8.20 22.70 3.89
C SER A 141 8.40 23.26 2.49
N PHE A 142 9.40 22.80 1.74
CA PHE A 142 9.58 23.19 0.34
C PHE A 142 8.59 22.50 -0.58
N SER A 143 8.21 21.23 -0.33
CA SER A 143 7.09 20.60 -1.05
C SER A 143 5.76 21.36 -0.84
N LYS A 144 5.57 21.98 0.33
CA LYS A 144 4.42 22.84 0.62
C LYS A 144 4.42 24.16 -0.17
N TYR A 145 5.58 24.63 -0.63
CA TYR A 145 5.75 25.87 -1.40
C TYR A 145 6.27 25.67 -2.83
N GLY A 146 6.34 24.43 -3.33
CA GLY A 146 6.74 24.12 -4.71
C GLY A 146 8.25 24.18 -4.99
N TYR A 147 9.08 23.74 -4.04
CA TYR A 147 10.51 23.52 -4.29
C TYR A 147 10.88 22.08 -3.88
N SER A 148 11.70 21.41 -4.68
CA SER A 148 12.36 20.17 -4.26
C SER A 148 13.74 20.52 -3.72
N ALA A 149 14.07 20.03 -2.53
CA ALA A 149 15.37 20.24 -1.91
C ALA A 149 16.44 19.31 -2.50
N HIS A 150 16.50 19.16 -3.83
CA HIS A 150 17.69 18.62 -4.48
C HIS A 150 18.73 19.74 -4.57
N LEU A 151 19.63 19.76 -3.58
CA LEU A 151 20.81 20.63 -3.57
C LEU A 151 21.61 20.45 -4.88
N ARG A 152 21.55 21.45 -5.75
CA ARG A 152 22.54 21.65 -6.81
C ARG A 152 23.90 21.86 -6.15
N THR A 153 24.81 20.89 -6.24
CA THR A 153 26.23 21.16 -6.04
C THR A 153 26.71 22.04 -7.19
N LYS A 154 26.60 23.36 -7.02
CA LYS A 154 27.30 24.32 -7.88
C LYS A 154 28.80 24.14 -7.66
N GLY A 155 29.48 23.54 -8.63
CA GLY A 155 30.93 23.72 -8.79
C GLY A 155 31.20 25.18 -9.14
N SER A 156 32.06 25.84 -8.36
CA SER A 156 32.44 27.24 -8.49
C SER A 156 33.61 27.43 -9.46
N GLY A 157 33.43 28.31 -10.46
CA GLY A 157 34.47 29.02 -11.25
C GLY A 157 35.30 28.15 -12.20
N SER A 158 35.65 28.52 -13.42
CA SER A 158 35.66 29.79 -14.15
C SER A 158 35.91 29.46 -15.62
N ASP A 159 35.09 29.97 -16.55
CA ASP A 159 35.54 30.57 -17.83
C ASP A 159 34.32 30.93 -18.72
N PRO A 160 34.39 32.04 -19.47
CA PRO A 160 33.39 32.42 -20.46
C PRO A 160 33.66 31.65 -21.77
N ASP A 161 32.62 31.54 -22.61
CA ASP A 161 32.66 30.95 -23.95
C ASP A 161 32.55 29.42 -24.04
N SER A 162 31.33 28.90 -23.86
CA SER A 162 30.77 28.00 -24.87
C SER A 162 29.24 28.05 -24.86
N SER A 163 28.72 28.54 -25.97
CA SER A 163 27.32 28.77 -26.23
C SER A 163 26.57 27.46 -26.53
N THR A 164 25.33 27.44 -26.04
CA THR A 164 24.14 26.87 -26.69
C THR A 164 24.08 25.35 -26.87
N ASN A 165 23.53 24.64 -25.88
CA ASN A 165 22.46 23.63 -26.09
C ASN A 165 21.91 22.94 -24.82
N SER A 166 22.33 23.32 -23.60
CA SER A 166 21.85 22.67 -22.35
C SER A 166 20.84 23.48 -21.54
N LEU A 167 20.49 24.71 -21.96
CA LEU A 167 19.58 25.59 -21.20
C LEU A 167 18.09 25.34 -21.46
N GLN A 168 17.72 24.74 -22.61
CA GLN A 168 16.30 24.53 -22.95
C GLN A 168 15.65 23.40 -22.13
N ASP A 169 16.40 22.36 -21.78
CA ASP A 169 15.86 21.18 -21.08
C ASP A 169 15.65 21.47 -19.58
N SER A 170 16.49 22.34 -19.00
CA SER A 170 16.37 22.77 -17.60
C SER A 170 15.25 23.80 -17.38
N GLU A 171 15.04 24.74 -18.32
CA GLU A 171 13.91 25.68 -18.25
C GLU A 171 12.55 25.00 -18.51
N ALA A 172 12.48 24.07 -19.48
CA ALA A 172 11.26 23.31 -19.74
C ALA A 172 10.87 22.46 -18.53
N PHE A 173 11.83 21.79 -17.91
CA PHE A 173 11.59 21.01 -16.69
C PHE A 173 11.09 21.89 -15.53
N HIS A 174 11.72 23.05 -15.28
CA HIS A 174 11.30 23.99 -14.24
C HIS A 174 9.89 24.58 -14.48
N LYS A 175 9.54 24.87 -15.74
CA LYS A 175 8.24 25.44 -16.10
C LYS A 175 7.11 24.40 -16.01
N GLU A 176 7.41 23.15 -16.32
CA GLU A 176 6.45 22.03 -16.20
C GLU A 176 6.20 21.64 -14.76
N THR A 177 7.24 21.47 -13.91
CA THR A 177 7.03 21.23 -12.46
C THR A 177 6.28 22.39 -11.82
N TRP A 178 6.65 23.64 -12.14
CA TRP A 178 5.91 24.82 -11.69
C TRP A 178 4.43 24.80 -12.10
N ASN A 179 4.11 24.34 -13.32
CA ASN A 179 2.73 24.25 -13.79
C ASN A 179 1.95 23.10 -13.13
N THR A 180 2.59 21.95 -12.89
CA THR A 180 2.00 20.81 -12.17
C THR A 180 1.74 21.16 -10.70
N GLU A 181 2.67 21.85 -10.05
CA GLU A 181 2.50 22.33 -8.67
C GLU A 181 1.45 23.44 -8.57
N ARG A 182 1.32 24.31 -9.59
CA ARG A 182 0.25 25.32 -9.64
C ARG A 182 -1.15 24.69 -9.68
N LYS A 183 -1.30 23.47 -10.23
CA LYS A 183 -2.59 22.74 -10.20
C LYS A 183 -3.00 22.35 -8.77
N LEU A 184 -2.05 22.09 -7.86
CA LEU A 184 -2.31 21.69 -6.47
C LEU A 184 -3.00 22.79 -5.62
N GLY A 185 -3.01 24.03 -6.11
CA GLY A 185 -3.73 25.17 -5.49
C GLY A 185 -4.91 25.70 -6.29
N THR A 186 -5.36 25.00 -7.34
CA THR A 186 -6.51 25.44 -8.16
C THR A 186 -7.83 24.90 -7.63
N THR A 187 -8.91 25.69 -7.79
CA THR A 187 -10.26 25.24 -7.46
C THR A 187 -10.67 24.09 -8.38
N MET A 188 -11.24 23.03 -7.79
CA MET A 188 -11.74 21.89 -8.53
C MET A 188 -12.83 22.33 -9.50
N ARG A 189 -12.65 22.03 -10.78
CA ARG A 189 -13.61 22.40 -11.82
C ARG A 189 -14.80 21.45 -11.78
N PHE A 190 -15.98 21.96 -12.16
CA PHE A 190 -17.17 21.11 -12.29
C PHE A 190 -17.00 20.07 -13.40
N TYR A 191 -16.47 20.50 -14.55
CA TYR A 191 -16.17 19.65 -15.69
C TYR A 191 -14.82 20.01 -16.29
N GLN A 192 -14.02 18.98 -16.56
CA GLN A 192 -12.78 19.08 -17.31
C GLN A 192 -12.85 18.12 -18.49
N ARG A 193 -12.41 18.59 -19.67
CA ARG A 193 -12.34 17.72 -20.84
C ARG A 193 -11.39 16.55 -20.53
N PRO A 194 -11.81 15.30 -20.76
CA PRO A 194 -10.99 14.13 -20.45
C PRO A 194 -9.76 14.09 -21.34
N ILE A 195 -8.61 13.85 -20.72
CA ILE A 195 -7.33 13.71 -21.40
C ILE A 195 -6.88 12.25 -21.25
N VAL A 196 -6.49 11.63 -22.36
CA VAL A 196 -5.94 10.27 -22.35
C VAL A 196 -4.56 10.31 -21.71
N ARG A 197 -4.36 9.55 -20.64
CA ARG A 197 -3.11 9.54 -19.85
C ARG A 197 -1.91 9.02 -20.65
N GLN A 198 -2.11 7.91 -21.34
CA GLN A 198 -1.08 7.26 -22.16
C GLN A 198 -1.76 6.65 -23.38
N TYR A 199 -1.07 6.63 -24.52
CA TYR A 199 -1.59 5.98 -25.72
C TYR A 199 -0.46 5.39 -26.57
N PHE A 200 -0.78 4.34 -27.29
CA PHE A 200 0.08 3.75 -28.30
C PHE A 200 -0.21 4.41 -29.65
N HIS A 201 0.86 4.79 -30.36
CA HIS A 201 0.80 5.22 -31.75
C HIS A 201 1.96 4.57 -32.51
N LYS A 202 1.65 3.81 -33.57
CA LYS A 202 2.64 3.11 -34.42
C LYS A 202 3.68 2.28 -33.64
N GLY A 203 3.24 1.64 -32.55
CA GLY A 203 4.10 0.81 -31.70
C GLY A 203 4.92 1.58 -30.66
N LEU A 204 4.87 2.92 -30.65
CA LEU A 204 5.49 3.77 -29.64
C LEU A 204 4.47 4.11 -28.55
N LEU A 205 4.89 4.06 -27.28
CA LEU A 205 4.10 4.47 -26.13
C LEU A 205 4.34 5.95 -25.85
N TRP A 206 3.29 6.75 -25.94
CA TRP A 206 3.29 8.15 -25.53
C TRP A 206 2.68 8.24 -24.13
N ARG A 207 3.45 8.79 -23.19
CA ARG A 207 3.11 8.82 -21.75
C ARG A 207 3.24 10.26 -21.25
N ALA A 208 2.22 10.74 -20.52
CA ALA A 208 2.33 11.97 -19.76
C ALA A 208 3.36 11.81 -18.63
N ARG A 209 4.18 12.84 -18.40
CA ARG A 209 5.30 12.81 -17.44
C ARG A 209 4.87 12.91 -15.97
N GLU A 210 3.62 13.27 -15.70
CA GLU A 210 3.10 13.42 -14.34
C GLU A 210 3.14 12.08 -13.58
N ALA A 211 3.68 12.11 -12.35
CA ALA A 211 3.77 10.95 -11.47
C ALA A 211 2.35 10.45 -11.17
N GLN A 212 2.11 9.16 -11.40
CA GLN A 212 0.82 8.56 -11.15
C GLN A 212 0.75 8.10 -9.70
N GLU A 213 0.27 8.97 -8.82
CA GLU A 213 -0.03 8.60 -7.44
C GLU A 213 -1.37 7.86 -7.37
N VAL A 214 -1.44 6.86 -6.47
CA VAL A 214 -2.69 6.17 -6.16
C VAL A 214 -3.61 7.16 -5.45
N ALA A 215 -4.72 7.52 -6.09
CA ALA A 215 -5.64 8.46 -5.49
C ALA A 215 -6.37 7.81 -4.31
N SER A 216 -6.61 8.58 -3.23
CA SER A 216 -7.23 8.06 -2.00
C SER A 216 -8.61 7.42 -2.22
N TYR A 217 -9.37 7.88 -3.22
CA TYR A 217 -10.66 7.30 -3.57
C TYR A 217 -10.53 5.92 -4.23
N GLU A 218 -9.40 5.59 -4.87
CA GLU A 218 -9.16 4.25 -5.44
C GLU A 218 -9.03 3.21 -4.33
N LEU A 219 -8.22 3.52 -3.31
CA LEU A 219 -8.08 2.68 -2.12
C LEU A 219 -9.41 2.50 -1.36
N PHE A 220 -10.22 3.57 -1.29
CA PHE A 220 -11.54 3.52 -0.66
C PHE A 220 -12.49 2.55 -1.40
N ILE A 221 -12.48 2.56 -2.74
CA ILE A 221 -13.27 1.64 -3.55
C ILE A 221 -12.81 0.19 -3.34
N ASP A 222 -11.49 -0.04 -3.28
CA ASP A 222 -10.93 -1.37 -3.04
C ASP A 222 -11.39 -1.90 -1.67
N LEU A 223 -11.34 -1.08 -0.62
CA LEU A 223 -11.82 -1.47 0.71
C LEU A 223 -13.31 -1.83 0.72
N PHE A 224 -14.14 -1.02 0.06
CA PHE A 224 -15.57 -1.30 -0.04
C PHE A 224 -15.82 -2.62 -0.78
N TYR A 225 -15.11 -2.85 -1.89
CA TYR A 225 -15.23 -4.08 -2.68
C TYR A 225 -14.77 -5.34 -1.92
N VAL A 226 -13.74 -5.23 -1.08
CA VAL A 226 -13.25 -6.32 -0.23
C VAL A 226 -14.31 -6.77 0.78
N GLY A 227 -15.10 -5.84 1.32
CA GLY A 227 -16.24 -6.17 2.18
C GLY A 227 -17.32 -6.96 1.42
N ILE A 228 -17.58 -6.61 0.16
CA ILE A 228 -18.59 -7.26 -0.68
C ILE A 228 -18.24 -8.72 -0.94
N ILE A 229 -17.01 -8.99 -1.40
CA ILE A 229 -16.58 -10.35 -1.72
C ILE A 229 -16.55 -11.25 -0.48
N ALA A 230 -16.24 -10.70 0.69
CA ALA A 230 -16.29 -11.43 1.95
C ALA A 230 -17.74 -11.88 2.27
N ILE A 231 -18.71 -10.97 2.16
CA ILE A 231 -20.14 -11.28 2.35
C ILE A 231 -20.60 -12.34 1.33
N THR A 232 -20.20 -12.24 0.06
CA THR A 232 -20.54 -13.25 -0.96
C THR A 232 -19.99 -14.63 -0.59
N GLY A 233 -18.74 -14.69 -0.11
CA GLY A 233 -18.10 -15.92 0.33
C GLY A 233 -18.77 -16.53 1.55
N ASP A 234 -19.13 -15.71 2.54
CA ASP A 234 -19.77 -16.16 3.77
C ASP A 234 -21.16 -16.74 3.51
N ASN A 235 -21.96 -16.09 2.65
CA ASN A 235 -23.25 -16.63 2.22
C ASN A 235 -23.11 -17.98 1.50
N ALA A 236 -22.04 -18.18 0.73
CA ALA A 236 -21.77 -19.46 0.07
C ALA A 236 -21.36 -20.54 1.08
N ALA A 237 -20.55 -20.17 2.08
CA ALA A 237 -20.08 -21.09 3.12
C ALA A 237 -21.18 -21.51 4.09
N GLU A 238 -22.19 -20.67 4.36
CA GLU A 238 -23.36 -21.02 5.19
C GLU A 238 -24.23 -22.12 4.57
N HIS A 239 -24.25 -22.25 3.24
CA HIS A 239 -25.03 -23.25 2.52
C HIS A 239 -24.18 -23.98 1.48
N PRO A 240 -23.26 -24.86 1.90
CA PRO A 240 -22.23 -25.42 1.02
C PRO A 240 -22.80 -26.49 0.08
N THR A 241 -23.50 -26.03 -0.96
CA THR A 241 -24.13 -26.84 -2.01
C THR A 241 -23.60 -26.44 -3.39
N GLY A 242 -23.76 -27.31 -4.39
CA GLY A 242 -23.39 -26.98 -5.77
C GLY A 242 -24.16 -25.78 -6.34
N GLU A 243 -25.40 -25.58 -5.90
CA GLU A 243 -26.21 -24.41 -6.27
C GLU A 243 -25.64 -23.12 -5.69
N ALA A 244 -25.27 -23.13 -4.41
CA ALA A 244 -24.62 -21.98 -3.77
C ALA A 244 -23.28 -21.63 -4.44
N LEU A 245 -22.52 -22.63 -4.91
CA LEU A 245 -21.29 -22.41 -5.68
C LEU A 245 -21.55 -21.69 -7.01
N VAL A 246 -22.62 -22.07 -7.72
CA VAL A 246 -23.02 -21.40 -8.98
C VAL A 246 -23.44 -19.97 -8.70
N HIS A 247 -24.28 -19.74 -7.69
CA HIS A 247 -24.71 -18.40 -7.28
C HIS A 247 -23.53 -17.51 -6.83
N PHE A 248 -22.59 -18.08 -6.08
CA PHE A 248 -21.34 -17.45 -5.71
C PHE A 248 -20.53 -17.05 -6.95
N ALA A 249 -20.31 -17.97 -7.89
CA ALA A 249 -19.54 -17.68 -9.10
C ALA A 249 -20.17 -16.56 -9.94
N ILE A 250 -21.49 -16.57 -10.12
CA ILE A 250 -22.21 -15.54 -10.87
C ILE A 250 -22.03 -14.17 -10.21
N THR A 251 -22.37 -14.07 -8.91
CA THR A 251 -22.33 -12.79 -8.17
C THR A 251 -20.91 -12.27 -7.99
N PHE A 252 -19.94 -13.16 -7.78
CA PHE A 252 -18.52 -12.80 -7.68
C PHE A 252 -18.00 -12.21 -8.99
N VAL A 253 -18.30 -12.84 -10.14
CA VAL A 253 -17.87 -12.33 -11.46
C VAL A 253 -18.52 -10.97 -11.77
N MET A 254 -19.81 -10.79 -11.43
CA MET A 254 -20.47 -9.49 -11.56
C MET A 254 -19.77 -8.42 -10.69
N GLY A 255 -19.46 -8.74 -9.43
CA GLY A 255 -18.70 -7.88 -8.55
C GLY A 255 -17.30 -7.55 -9.10
N TRP A 256 -16.59 -8.56 -9.62
CA TRP A 256 -15.28 -8.37 -10.25
C TRP A 256 -15.36 -7.42 -11.43
N LYS A 257 -16.45 -7.50 -12.20
CA LYS A 257 -16.67 -6.63 -13.34
C LYS A 257 -16.84 -5.17 -12.91
N PHE A 258 -17.57 -4.89 -11.83
CA PHE A 258 -17.65 -3.54 -11.24
C PHE A 258 -16.25 -3.02 -10.92
N TRP A 259 -15.47 -3.80 -10.15
CA TRP A 259 -14.12 -3.41 -9.77
C TRP A 259 -13.26 -3.14 -10.99
N SER A 260 -13.21 -4.07 -11.95
CA SER A 260 -12.39 -4.01 -13.16
C SER A 260 -12.75 -2.84 -14.09
N ASP A 261 -14.03 -2.43 -14.16
CA ASP A 261 -14.46 -1.34 -15.04
C ASP A 261 -14.10 0.04 -14.47
N ILE A 262 -14.38 0.26 -13.18
CA ILE A 262 -14.01 1.50 -12.46
C ILE A 262 -12.50 1.71 -12.56
N SER A 263 -11.79 0.63 -12.24
CA SER A 263 -10.36 0.44 -12.36
C SER A 263 -9.77 0.82 -13.72
N LEU A 264 -10.47 0.48 -14.82
CA LEU A 264 -10.01 0.73 -16.17
C LEU A 264 -10.31 2.18 -16.60
N LEU A 265 -11.50 2.68 -16.25
CA LEU A 265 -11.92 4.05 -16.54
C LEU A 265 -10.96 5.05 -15.89
N ILE A 266 -10.60 4.81 -14.63
CA ILE A 266 -9.65 5.65 -13.89
C ILE A 266 -8.25 5.61 -14.50
N ALA A 267 -7.82 4.44 -14.99
CA ALA A 267 -6.49 4.25 -15.54
C ALA A 267 -6.30 4.93 -16.91
N TRP A 268 -7.35 5.04 -17.73
CA TRP A 268 -7.25 5.62 -19.07
C TRP A 268 -7.32 7.14 -19.11
N PHE A 269 -8.15 7.74 -18.26
CA PHE A 269 -8.46 9.16 -18.35
C PHE A 269 -7.96 9.92 -17.13
N ASP A 270 -7.32 11.05 -17.39
CA ASP A 270 -6.99 12.04 -16.39
C ASP A 270 -8.06 13.13 -16.35
N THR A 271 -8.84 13.11 -15.29
CA THR A 271 -9.84 14.13 -14.96
C THR A 271 -9.90 14.25 -13.45
N ASP A 272 -9.65 15.43 -12.91
CA ASP A 272 -9.91 15.73 -11.49
C ASP A 272 -11.01 16.79 -11.43
N ASP A 273 -12.23 16.35 -11.74
CA ASP A 273 -13.43 17.18 -11.75
C ASP A 273 -14.55 16.59 -10.89
N ILE A 274 -15.51 17.45 -10.55
CA ILE A 274 -16.67 17.06 -9.72
C ILE A 274 -17.50 16.01 -10.47
N LEU A 275 -17.66 16.14 -11.80
CA LEU A 275 -18.43 15.20 -12.59
C LEU A 275 -17.88 13.76 -12.51
N ARG A 276 -16.55 13.56 -12.57
CA ARG A 276 -15.95 12.23 -12.36
C ARG A 276 -16.24 11.70 -10.97
N ARG A 277 -16.10 12.52 -9.93
CA ARG A 277 -16.37 12.09 -8.55
C ARG A 277 -17.84 11.70 -8.35
N LEU A 278 -18.77 12.45 -8.94
CA LEU A 278 -20.20 12.10 -8.96
C LEU A 278 -20.46 10.82 -9.77
N SER A 279 -19.75 10.62 -10.88
CA SER A 279 -19.84 9.40 -11.69
C SER A 279 -19.36 8.18 -10.91
N VAL A 280 -18.24 8.29 -10.19
CA VAL A 280 -17.73 7.24 -9.29
C VAL A 280 -18.72 6.99 -8.15
N LEU A 281 -19.27 8.04 -7.53
CA LEU A 281 -20.29 7.92 -6.49
C LEU A 281 -21.55 7.21 -6.98
N PHE A 282 -22.01 7.52 -8.21
CA PHE A 282 -23.13 6.83 -8.84
C PHE A 282 -22.85 5.33 -9.01
N ILE A 283 -21.67 4.97 -9.55
CA ILE A 283 -21.28 3.56 -9.69
C ILE A 283 -21.19 2.87 -8.32
N LEU A 284 -20.64 3.55 -7.31
CA LEU A 284 -20.59 3.04 -5.93
C LEU A 284 -21.99 2.85 -5.32
N THR A 285 -22.94 3.71 -5.68
CA THR A 285 -24.33 3.59 -5.24
C THR A 285 -25.01 2.39 -5.91
N CYS A 286 -24.75 2.17 -7.21
CA CYS A 286 -25.18 0.96 -7.91
C CYS A 286 -24.52 -0.29 -7.32
N LEU A 287 -23.23 -0.24 -6.96
CA LEU A 287 -22.53 -1.34 -6.32
C LEU A 287 -23.16 -1.65 -4.94
N LEU A 288 -23.47 -0.64 -4.14
CA LEU A 288 -24.20 -0.82 -2.88
C LEU A 288 -25.58 -1.45 -3.12
N GLY A 289 -26.36 -0.93 -4.08
CA GLY A 289 -27.66 -1.51 -4.45
C GLY A 289 -27.57 -2.96 -4.95
N PHE A 290 -26.51 -3.31 -5.68
CA PHE A 290 -26.22 -4.69 -6.08
C PHE A 290 -25.97 -5.57 -4.85
N THR A 291 -25.18 -5.09 -3.88
CA THR A 291 -24.79 -5.88 -2.70
C THR A 291 -25.93 -6.16 -1.74
N THR A 292 -26.81 -5.18 -1.52
CA THR A 292 -27.95 -5.34 -0.60
C THR A 292 -28.98 -6.34 -1.11
N ASN A 293 -29.01 -6.56 -2.43
CA ASN A 293 -29.89 -7.53 -3.08
C ASN A 293 -29.22 -8.88 -3.36
N MET A 294 -27.98 -9.10 -2.91
CA MET A 294 -27.19 -10.29 -3.24
C MET A 294 -27.58 -11.53 -2.45
N ALA A 295 -27.90 -11.39 -1.15
CA ALA A 295 -28.16 -12.52 -0.27
C ALA A 295 -29.37 -13.37 -0.70
N ASP A 296 -30.43 -12.72 -1.20
CA ASP A 296 -31.67 -13.39 -1.63
C ASP A 296 -31.91 -13.31 -3.14
N ALA A 297 -30.83 -13.08 -3.89
CA ALA A 297 -30.85 -12.79 -5.31
C ALA A 297 -31.59 -13.84 -6.12
N PHE A 298 -31.37 -15.12 -5.84
CA PHE A 298 -31.93 -16.20 -6.66
C PHE A 298 -33.33 -16.66 -6.20
N LYS A 299 -33.88 -16.06 -5.12
CA LYS A 299 -35.24 -16.33 -4.67
C LYS A 299 -36.20 -15.18 -4.99
N HIS A 300 -35.87 -13.96 -4.57
CA HIS A 300 -36.78 -12.82 -4.67
C HIS A 300 -36.14 -11.54 -5.23
N THR A 301 -34.84 -11.32 -5.02
CA THR A 301 -34.19 -10.04 -5.33
C THR A 301 -33.36 -10.05 -6.63
N TYR A 302 -33.60 -11.00 -7.54
CA TYR A 302 -32.84 -11.13 -8.80
C TYR A 302 -32.95 -9.87 -9.67
N THR A 303 -34.18 -9.42 -9.90
CA THR A 303 -34.47 -8.25 -10.76
C THR A 303 -33.78 -6.99 -10.27
N PRO A 304 -33.92 -6.56 -8.99
CA PRO A 304 -33.19 -5.39 -8.51
C PRO A 304 -31.67 -5.57 -8.54
N LEU A 305 -31.14 -6.77 -8.24
CA LEU A 305 -29.70 -7.06 -8.35
C LEU A 305 -29.18 -6.81 -9.77
N VAL A 306 -29.84 -7.39 -10.78
CA VAL A 306 -29.44 -7.24 -12.18
C VAL A 306 -29.69 -5.80 -12.66
N ALA A 307 -30.75 -5.13 -12.20
CA ALA A 307 -31.03 -3.74 -12.55
C ALA A 307 -29.93 -2.78 -12.09
N PHE A 308 -29.45 -2.90 -10.85
CA PHE A 308 -28.33 -2.08 -10.36
C PHE A 308 -27.02 -2.38 -11.10
N TYR A 309 -26.76 -3.66 -11.40
CA TYR A 309 -25.63 -4.05 -12.25
C TYR A 309 -25.72 -3.42 -13.65
N LEU A 310 -26.86 -3.56 -14.31
CA LEU A 310 -27.12 -2.98 -15.63
C LEU A 310 -27.02 -1.46 -15.63
N ALA A 311 -27.53 -0.78 -14.61
CA ALA A 311 -27.46 0.67 -14.49
C ALA A 311 -26.00 1.16 -14.53
N ALA A 312 -25.10 0.52 -13.76
CA ALA A 312 -23.68 0.84 -13.80
C ALA A 312 -23.02 0.49 -15.14
N ARG A 313 -23.34 -0.68 -15.70
CA ARG A 313 -22.76 -1.14 -16.98
C ARG A 313 -23.15 -0.24 -18.14
N LEU A 314 -24.43 0.13 -18.24
CA LEU A 314 -24.95 1.06 -19.24
C LEU A 314 -24.40 2.47 -19.03
N PHE A 315 -24.27 2.93 -17.79
CA PHE A 315 -23.63 4.20 -17.50
C PHE A 315 -22.18 4.23 -18.02
N ILE A 316 -21.38 3.19 -17.72
CA ILE A 316 -20.01 3.07 -18.25
C ILE A 316 -20.01 3.01 -19.78
N ALA A 317 -20.96 2.30 -20.41
CA ALA A 317 -21.06 2.24 -21.87
C ALA A 317 -21.34 3.64 -22.46
N VAL A 318 -22.28 4.38 -21.87
CA VAL A 318 -22.58 5.77 -22.27
C VAL A 318 -21.36 6.67 -22.05
N SER A 319 -20.65 6.54 -20.93
CA SER A 319 -19.41 7.28 -20.69
C SER A 319 -18.35 6.97 -21.74
N LEU A 320 -18.17 5.70 -22.13
CA LEU A 320 -17.22 5.29 -23.17
C LEU A 320 -17.61 5.87 -24.54
N PHE A 321 -18.90 5.84 -24.92
CA PHE A 321 -19.36 6.48 -26.15
C PHE A 321 -19.17 8.01 -26.11
N TRP A 322 -19.43 8.63 -24.96
CA TRP A 322 -19.17 10.06 -24.74
C TRP A 322 -17.70 10.41 -24.87
N TYR A 323 -16.80 9.60 -24.32
CA TYR A 323 -15.35 9.77 -24.48
C TYR A 323 -14.90 9.54 -25.92
N GLY A 324 -15.48 8.57 -26.62
CA GLY A 324 -15.24 8.35 -28.05
C GLY A 324 -15.69 9.52 -28.93
N TYR A 325 -16.76 10.22 -28.53
CA TYR A 325 -17.20 11.46 -29.18
C TYR A 325 -16.29 12.65 -28.85
N SER A 326 -15.93 12.80 -27.57
CA SER A 326 -15.14 13.93 -27.07
C SER A 326 -13.67 13.89 -27.51
N ILE A 327 -13.12 12.69 -27.73
CA ILE A 327 -11.70 12.47 -28.07
C ILE A 327 -11.62 11.69 -29.39
N PRO A 328 -11.65 12.39 -30.55
CA PRO A 328 -11.63 11.75 -31.86
C PRO A 328 -10.44 10.80 -32.08
N MET A 329 -9.31 11.07 -31.41
CA MET A 329 -8.08 10.27 -31.51
C MET A 329 -8.30 8.79 -31.15
N VAL A 330 -9.02 8.49 -30.07
CA VAL A 330 -9.23 7.11 -29.57
C VAL A 330 -10.63 6.58 -29.85
N ARG A 331 -11.37 7.22 -30.76
CA ARG A 331 -12.80 6.99 -31.01
C ARG A 331 -13.13 5.52 -31.29
N SER A 332 -12.39 4.88 -32.19
CA SER A 332 -12.65 3.49 -32.59
C SER A 332 -12.50 2.53 -31.43
N VAL A 333 -11.48 2.74 -30.57
CA VAL A 333 -11.26 1.90 -29.40
C VAL A 333 -12.37 2.09 -28.37
N MET A 334 -12.77 3.35 -28.13
CA MET A 334 -13.86 3.65 -27.19
C MET A 334 -15.20 3.07 -27.63
N ILE A 335 -15.54 3.18 -28.91
CA ILE A 335 -16.74 2.57 -29.47
C ILE A 335 -16.66 1.04 -29.37
N GLY A 336 -15.50 0.43 -29.67
CA GLY A 336 -15.29 -1.00 -29.50
C GLY A 336 -15.54 -1.48 -28.08
N HIS A 337 -14.99 -0.80 -27.07
CA HIS A 337 -15.24 -1.12 -25.67
C HIS A 337 -16.70 -0.87 -25.25
N GLY A 338 -17.35 0.17 -25.79
CA GLY A 338 -18.77 0.41 -25.59
C GLY A 338 -19.65 -0.72 -26.14
N ILE A 339 -19.38 -1.20 -27.36
CA ILE A 339 -20.11 -2.32 -27.97
C ILE A 339 -19.92 -3.61 -27.16
N VAL A 340 -18.68 -3.93 -26.80
CA VAL A 340 -18.36 -5.10 -25.97
C VAL A 340 -19.04 -5.04 -24.60
N ASN A 341 -19.30 -3.83 -24.07
CA ASN A 341 -20.03 -3.66 -22.83
C ASN A 341 -21.56 -3.86 -23.01
N VAL A 342 -22.13 -3.40 -24.12
CA VAL A 342 -23.57 -3.52 -24.43
C VAL A 342 -24.00 -4.96 -24.74
N ILE A 343 -23.13 -5.79 -25.32
CA ILE A 343 -23.46 -7.19 -25.66
C ILE A 343 -23.87 -8.00 -24.40
N PRO A 344 -23.06 -8.11 -23.33
CA PRO A 344 -23.48 -8.71 -22.07
C PRO A 344 -24.75 -8.06 -21.48
N ALA A 345 -24.87 -6.74 -21.58
CA ALA A 345 -26.03 -6.03 -21.03
C ALA A 345 -27.35 -6.52 -21.67
N ALA A 346 -27.36 -6.83 -22.97
CA ALA A 346 -28.52 -7.42 -23.64
C ALA A 346 -28.88 -8.81 -23.09
N PHE A 347 -27.88 -9.67 -22.83
CA PHE A 347 -28.10 -10.97 -22.21
C PHE A 347 -28.63 -10.85 -20.77
N TRP A 348 -28.09 -9.90 -20.00
CA TRP A 348 -28.57 -9.62 -18.64
C TRP A 348 -30.02 -9.10 -18.62
N ILE A 349 -30.41 -8.23 -19.56
CA ILE A 349 -31.82 -7.80 -19.73
C ILE A 349 -32.71 -8.99 -20.08
N GLY A 350 -32.25 -9.87 -20.98
CA GLY A 350 -32.96 -11.11 -21.30
C GLY A 350 -33.13 -12.01 -20.08
N SER A 351 -32.12 -12.11 -19.22
CA SER A 351 -32.13 -12.97 -18.03
C SER A 351 -33.21 -12.60 -17.01
N ILE A 352 -33.65 -11.33 -16.96
CA ILE A 352 -34.72 -10.87 -16.06
C ILE A 352 -36.08 -11.47 -16.47
N HIS A 353 -36.29 -11.68 -17.77
CA HIS A 353 -37.58 -12.12 -18.32
C HIS A 353 -37.70 -13.65 -18.40
N VAL A 354 -36.66 -14.38 -17.98
CA VAL A 354 -36.59 -15.84 -18.08
C VAL A 354 -36.49 -16.45 -16.69
N GLU A 355 -37.28 -17.50 -16.45
CA GLU A 355 -37.28 -18.25 -15.21
C GLU A 355 -36.17 -19.33 -15.19
N GLU A 356 -35.77 -19.76 -13.98
CA GLU A 356 -34.91 -20.93 -13.78
C GLU A 356 -35.62 -22.19 -14.34
N PRO A 357 -34.93 -23.12 -15.04
CA PRO A 357 -33.48 -23.22 -15.29
C PRO A 357 -33.01 -22.56 -16.60
N ALA A 358 -33.93 -22.13 -17.48
CA ALA A 358 -33.59 -21.56 -18.79
C ALA A 358 -32.76 -20.26 -18.68
N ARG A 359 -32.91 -19.53 -17.55
CA ARG A 359 -32.13 -18.33 -17.22
C ARG A 359 -30.62 -18.56 -17.30
N GLN A 360 -30.14 -19.73 -16.88
CA GLN A 360 -28.71 -20.08 -16.91
C GLN A 360 -28.14 -20.02 -18.34
N GLY A 361 -28.95 -20.35 -19.35
CA GLY A 361 -28.57 -20.26 -20.76
C GLY A 361 -28.26 -18.84 -21.25
N LEU A 362 -28.72 -17.80 -20.54
CA LEU A 362 -28.41 -16.39 -20.83
C LEU A 362 -27.30 -15.84 -19.92
N ILE A 363 -27.25 -16.26 -18.65
CA ILE A 363 -26.24 -15.83 -17.69
C ILE A 363 -24.84 -16.26 -18.13
N TRP A 364 -24.63 -17.53 -18.52
CA TRP A 364 -23.30 -18.03 -18.86
C TRP A 364 -22.67 -17.32 -20.07
N PRO A 365 -23.39 -17.10 -21.20
CA PRO A 365 -22.88 -16.24 -22.27
C PRO A 365 -22.59 -14.82 -21.81
N ALA A 366 -23.45 -14.23 -20.96
CA ALA A 366 -23.23 -12.87 -20.44
C ALA A 366 -21.91 -12.78 -19.65
N LEU A 367 -21.68 -13.74 -18.73
CA LEU A 367 -20.47 -13.84 -17.94
C LEU A 367 -19.23 -14.10 -18.80
N PHE A 368 -19.34 -14.93 -19.84
CA PHE A 368 -18.25 -15.16 -20.78
C PHE A 368 -17.83 -13.85 -21.46
N PHE A 369 -18.77 -13.06 -21.97
CA PHE A 369 -18.45 -11.77 -22.56
C PHE A 369 -17.98 -10.73 -21.52
N ASP A 370 -18.47 -10.77 -20.29
CA ASP A 370 -17.99 -9.91 -19.20
C ASP A 370 -16.53 -10.22 -18.82
N CYS A 371 -16.15 -11.50 -18.74
CA CYS A 371 -14.79 -11.93 -18.41
C CYS A 371 -13.81 -11.77 -19.59
N PHE A 372 -14.20 -12.18 -20.79
CA PHE A 372 -13.30 -12.31 -21.94
C PHE A 372 -13.51 -11.26 -23.02
N GLY A 373 -14.56 -10.43 -22.94
CA GLY A 373 -14.88 -9.44 -23.97
C GLY A 373 -13.77 -8.41 -24.20
N GLN A 374 -13.12 -7.94 -23.12
CA GLN A 374 -11.97 -7.02 -23.24
C GLN A 374 -10.78 -7.70 -23.92
N SER A 375 -10.52 -8.96 -23.57
CA SER A 375 -9.47 -9.78 -24.19
C SER A 375 -9.74 -10.04 -25.67
N LEU A 376 -10.99 -10.36 -26.02
CA LEU A 376 -11.43 -10.55 -27.40
C LEU A 376 -11.22 -9.26 -28.20
N LEU A 377 -11.59 -8.11 -27.66
CA LEU A 377 -11.32 -6.83 -28.32
C LEU A 377 -9.83 -6.57 -28.51
N MET A 378 -8.98 -6.95 -27.55
CA MET A 378 -7.54 -6.85 -27.69
C MET A 378 -7.00 -7.73 -28.83
N THR A 379 -7.55 -8.93 -29.03
CA THR A 379 -7.19 -9.78 -30.18
C THR A 379 -7.66 -9.19 -31.52
N VAL A 380 -8.76 -8.42 -31.52
CA VAL A 380 -9.23 -7.68 -32.70
C VAL A 380 -8.34 -6.48 -33.01
N GLN A 381 -7.88 -5.75 -31.97
CA GLN A 381 -6.98 -4.60 -32.12
C GLN A 381 -5.58 -5.02 -32.57
N ARG A 382 -5.12 -6.20 -32.14
CA ARG A 382 -3.83 -6.79 -32.51
C ARG A 382 -4.06 -8.18 -33.10
N PRO A 383 -4.51 -8.25 -34.37
CA PRO A 383 -4.83 -9.53 -35.00
C PRO A 383 -3.60 -10.43 -35.04
N TRP A 384 -3.82 -11.70 -34.73
CA TRP A 384 -2.78 -12.71 -34.80
C TRP A 384 -2.38 -12.94 -36.25
N SER A 385 -1.13 -13.35 -36.48
CA SER A 385 -0.55 -13.62 -37.81
C SER A 385 -1.31 -14.63 -38.68
N PHE A 386 -2.31 -15.35 -38.16
CA PHE A 386 -3.14 -16.28 -38.92
C PHE A 386 -4.35 -15.61 -39.60
N LEU A 387 -4.67 -14.35 -39.27
CA LEU A 387 -5.82 -13.64 -39.86
C LEU A 387 -5.48 -13.05 -41.24
N PRO A 388 -6.48 -12.90 -42.14
CA PRO A 388 -6.25 -12.37 -43.49
C PRO A 388 -5.63 -10.97 -43.47
N ASP A 389 -4.68 -10.69 -44.36
CA ASP A 389 -3.97 -9.40 -44.49
C ASP A 389 -4.91 -8.18 -44.62
N ARG A 390 -6.10 -8.37 -45.20
CA ARG A 390 -7.12 -7.32 -45.31
C ARG A 390 -7.62 -6.87 -43.94
N PHE A 391 -7.81 -7.82 -43.02
CA PHE A 391 -8.26 -7.55 -41.66
C PHE A 391 -7.15 -6.90 -40.84
N ASP A 392 -5.91 -7.35 -40.98
CA ASP A 392 -4.75 -6.74 -40.33
C ASP A 392 -4.56 -5.27 -40.73
N LYS A 393 -4.64 -4.97 -42.04
CA LYS A 393 -4.58 -3.59 -42.55
C LYS A 393 -5.74 -2.72 -42.04
N TRP A 394 -6.95 -3.27 -42.01
CA TRP A 394 -8.11 -2.56 -41.46
C TRP A 394 -7.96 -2.28 -39.96
N ALA A 395 -7.54 -3.28 -39.18
CA ALA A 395 -7.36 -3.15 -37.74
C ALA A 395 -6.27 -2.12 -37.41
N LYS A 396 -5.11 -2.18 -38.08
CA LYS A 396 -4.03 -1.20 -37.91
C LYS A 396 -4.44 0.22 -38.27
N LYS A 397 -5.31 0.40 -39.28
CA LYS A 397 -5.84 1.72 -39.67
C LYS A 397 -6.88 2.23 -38.68
N THR A 398 -7.80 1.37 -38.28
CA THR A 398 -8.92 1.72 -37.38
C THR A 398 -8.46 1.97 -35.95
N PHE A 399 -7.46 1.22 -35.49
CA PHE A 399 -6.89 1.25 -34.13
C PHE A 399 -5.46 1.81 -34.09
N GLU A 400 -5.18 2.80 -34.95
CA GLU A 400 -3.86 3.45 -35.00
C GLU A 400 -3.47 4.09 -33.65
N PHE A 401 -4.47 4.59 -32.93
CA PHE A 401 -4.34 5.14 -31.58
C PHE A 401 -5.11 4.27 -30.59
N SER A 402 -4.38 3.67 -29.65
CA SER A 402 -4.99 2.88 -28.56
C SER A 402 -4.61 3.48 -27.21
N PRO A 403 -5.57 3.72 -26.30
CA PRO A 403 -5.23 4.10 -24.93
C PRO A 403 -4.36 3.02 -24.29
N GLY A 404 -3.29 3.45 -23.63
CA GLY A 404 -2.42 2.63 -22.81
C GLY A 404 -2.82 2.79 -21.35
N ALA A 405 -2.93 1.67 -20.63
CA ALA A 405 -2.97 1.73 -19.17
C ALA A 405 -1.54 1.76 -18.63
N ASN A 406 -1.28 2.59 -17.62
CA ASN A 406 0.00 2.59 -16.93
C ASN A 406 0.23 1.22 -16.28
N ILE A 407 1.25 0.49 -16.76
CA ILE A 407 1.52 -0.88 -16.31
C ILE A 407 1.95 -0.88 -14.85
N GLU A 408 2.78 0.07 -14.44
CA GLU A 408 3.26 0.21 -13.06
C GLU A 408 2.08 0.34 -12.08
N HIS A 409 1.22 1.33 -12.31
CA HIS A 409 0.05 1.57 -11.47
C HIS A 409 -0.95 0.40 -11.50
N ARG A 410 -1.09 -0.29 -12.63
CA ARG A 410 -1.96 -1.49 -12.71
C ARG A 410 -1.42 -2.64 -11.88
N ILE A 411 -0.11 -2.85 -11.85
CA ILE A 411 0.52 -3.85 -10.98
C ILE A 411 0.33 -3.46 -9.51
N GLU A 412 0.57 -2.19 -9.18
CA GLU A 412 0.41 -1.66 -7.83
C GLU A 412 -1.02 -1.82 -7.31
N ARG A 413 -2.04 -1.43 -8.10
CA ARG A 413 -3.44 -1.56 -7.65
C ARG A 413 -3.89 -3.01 -7.52
N THR A 414 -3.55 -3.88 -8.46
CA THR A 414 -3.87 -5.31 -8.32
C THR A 414 -3.16 -5.92 -7.10
N SER A 415 -1.93 -5.51 -6.82
CA SER A 415 -1.19 -5.91 -5.64
C SER A 415 -1.85 -5.43 -4.34
N ALA A 416 -2.22 -4.15 -4.26
CA ALA A 416 -2.96 -3.60 -3.13
C ALA A 416 -4.30 -4.35 -2.90
N PHE A 417 -5.02 -4.64 -3.97
CA PHE A 417 -6.26 -5.41 -3.90
C PHE A 417 -6.05 -6.83 -3.36
N VAL A 418 -5.06 -7.57 -3.86
CA VAL A 418 -4.71 -8.91 -3.36
C VAL A 418 -4.31 -8.87 -1.87
N THR A 419 -3.58 -7.84 -1.43
CA THR A 419 -3.27 -7.64 -0.01
C THR A 419 -4.53 -7.49 0.84
N LEU A 420 -5.50 -6.69 0.38
CA LEU A 420 -6.75 -6.51 1.10
C LEU A 420 -7.59 -7.80 1.16
N VAL A 421 -7.58 -8.61 0.11
CA VAL A 421 -8.22 -9.95 0.09
C VAL A 421 -7.57 -10.88 1.11
N PHE A 422 -6.24 -10.90 1.19
CA PHE A 422 -5.56 -11.66 2.24
C PHE A 422 -5.92 -11.14 3.65
N GLY A 423 -6.06 -9.82 3.80
CA GLY A 423 -6.51 -9.18 5.03
C GLY A 423 -7.94 -9.53 5.43
N SER A 424 -8.88 -9.64 4.48
CA SER A 424 -10.27 -9.99 4.81
C SER A 424 -10.41 -11.44 5.30
N CYS A 425 -9.57 -12.36 4.83
CA CYS A 425 -9.48 -13.71 5.40
C CYS A 425 -9.11 -13.69 6.88
N VAL A 426 -8.19 -12.80 7.29
CA VAL A 426 -7.82 -12.63 8.71
C VAL A 426 -9.02 -12.16 9.53
N LEU A 427 -9.89 -11.30 8.99
CA LEU A 427 -11.10 -10.88 9.69
C LEU A 427 -12.07 -12.05 9.96
N GLY A 428 -12.19 -12.99 9.02
CA GLY A 428 -13.08 -14.15 9.15
C GLY A 428 -12.69 -15.13 10.26
N ILE A 429 -11.41 -15.20 10.63
CA ILE A 429 -10.91 -16.09 11.70
C ILE A 429 -10.93 -15.45 13.09
N LEU A 430 -11.25 -14.15 13.20
CA LEU A 430 -11.37 -13.47 14.49
C LEU A 430 -12.68 -13.85 15.17
N TYR A 431 -12.65 -14.89 16.00
CA TYR A 431 -13.76 -15.23 16.88
C TYR A 431 -13.63 -14.53 18.24
N GLN A 432 -14.75 -14.33 18.93
CA GLN A 432 -14.76 -13.77 20.29
C GLN A 432 -14.96 -14.88 21.32
N SER A 433 -14.09 -14.90 22.33
CA SER A 433 -14.11 -15.87 23.44
C SER A 433 -14.66 -15.22 24.71
N SER A 434 -15.52 -15.92 25.43
CA SER A 434 -16.05 -15.57 26.76
C SER A 434 -15.24 -16.23 27.90
N ALA A 435 -14.34 -17.18 27.59
CA ALA A 435 -13.57 -17.92 28.59
C ALA A 435 -12.45 -17.10 29.25
N GLU A 436 -12.19 -17.37 30.54
CA GLU A 436 -11.11 -16.76 31.33
C GLU A 436 -9.70 -17.13 30.82
N PHE A 437 -9.54 -18.34 30.28
CA PHE A 437 -8.32 -18.81 29.62
C PHE A 437 -8.66 -19.33 28.22
N GLY A 438 -8.24 -18.58 27.19
CA GLY A 438 -8.69 -18.77 25.80
C GLY A 438 -7.76 -19.60 24.90
N ILE A 439 -6.89 -20.46 25.45
CA ILE A 439 -6.06 -21.39 24.67
C ILE A 439 -6.81 -22.71 24.50
N ASN A 440 -7.62 -22.77 23.44
CA ASN A 440 -8.52 -23.89 23.15
C ASN A 440 -8.25 -24.39 21.71
N ALA A 441 -8.88 -25.49 21.29
CA ALA A 441 -8.81 -25.91 19.90
C ALA A 441 -9.32 -24.85 18.91
N PHE A 442 -10.30 -24.01 19.29
CA PHE A 442 -10.73 -22.85 18.51
C PHE A 442 -9.59 -21.87 18.21
N PHE A 443 -8.76 -21.57 19.23
CA PHE A 443 -7.60 -20.70 19.08
C PHE A 443 -6.55 -21.34 18.17
N GLY A 444 -6.30 -22.64 18.34
CA GLY A 444 -5.40 -23.40 17.48
C GLY A 444 -5.80 -23.35 16.00
N LYS A 445 -7.10 -23.56 15.70
CA LYS A 445 -7.64 -23.44 14.33
C LYS A 445 -7.45 -22.03 13.76
N ALA A 446 -7.70 -20.99 14.56
CA ALA A 446 -7.51 -19.60 14.15
C ALA A 446 -6.03 -19.27 13.86
N VAL A 447 -5.10 -19.70 14.73
CA VAL A 447 -3.65 -19.51 14.51
C VAL A 447 -3.17 -20.22 13.24
N LEU A 448 -3.64 -21.44 12.98
CA LEU A 448 -3.30 -22.16 11.75
C LEU A 448 -3.84 -21.43 10.52
N GLY A 449 -5.06 -20.88 10.59
CA GLY A 449 -5.63 -20.03 9.53
C GLY A 449 -4.81 -18.76 9.28
N LEU A 450 -4.33 -18.10 10.33
CA LEU A 450 -3.45 -16.94 10.22
C LEU A 450 -2.11 -17.30 9.54
N ILE A 451 -1.53 -18.44 9.89
CA ILE A 451 -0.30 -18.95 9.24
C ILE A 451 -0.54 -19.18 7.75
N GLN A 452 -1.71 -19.72 7.36
CA GLN A 452 -2.06 -19.88 5.94
C GLN A 452 -2.13 -18.53 5.23
N ALA A 453 -2.91 -17.57 5.75
CA ALA A 453 -3.03 -16.24 5.15
C ALA A 453 -1.68 -15.54 5.00
N PHE A 454 -0.83 -15.60 6.04
CA PHE A 454 0.53 -15.06 6.00
C PHE A 454 1.41 -15.77 4.96
N THR A 455 1.32 -17.11 4.86
CA THR A 455 2.11 -17.88 3.90
C THR A 455 1.71 -17.55 2.45
N PHE A 456 0.42 -17.40 2.16
CA PHE A 456 -0.06 -16.97 0.84
C PHE A 456 0.43 -15.57 0.49
N ASN A 457 0.36 -14.62 1.44
CA ASN A 457 0.91 -13.28 1.27
C ASN A 457 2.41 -13.34 0.95
N TRP A 458 3.17 -14.13 1.71
CA TRP A 458 4.61 -14.27 1.54
C TRP A 458 4.98 -14.92 0.19
N LEU A 459 4.25 -15.96 -0.22
CA LEU A 459 4.43 -16.60 -1.53
C LEU A 459 4.18 -15.63 -2.68
N TYR A 460 3.08 -14.88 -2.61
CA TYR A 460 2.65 -13.97 -3.68
C TYR A 460 3.58 -12.75 -3.82
N PHE A 461 3.84 -12.04 -2.72
CA PHE A 461 4.57 -10.77 -2.77
C PHE A 461 6.09 -10.94 -2.80
N GLU A 462 6.66 -11.70 -1.88
CA GLU A 462 8.12 -11.79 -1.80
C GLU A 462 8.65 -12.85 -2.74
N ILE A 463 8.16 -14.09 -2.68
CA ILE A 463 8.79 -15.21 -3.40
C ILE A 463 8.58 -15.12 -4.91
N ASP A 464 7.37 -14.76 -5.35
CA ASP A 464 7.06 -14.69 -6.77
C ASP A 464 7.52 -13.38 -7.43
N SER A 465 7.78 -12.32 -6.64
CA SER A 465 8.43 -11.08 -7.11
C SER A 465 9.94 -11.06 -6.92
N PHE A 466 10.51 -11.98 -6.12
CA PHE A 466 11.95 -12.05 -5.88
C PHE A 466 12.70 -12.31 -7.18
N ASN A 467 13.71 -11.47 -7.47
CA ASN A 467 14.50 -11.53 -8.71
C ASN A 467 13.67 -11.45 -10.01
N LEU A 468 12.53 -10.76 -9.97
CA LEU A 468 11.73 -10.47 -11.16
C LEU A 468 12.54 -9.63 -12.15
N HIS A 469 12.81 -10.15 -13.35
CA HIS A 469 13.47 -9.43 -14.44
C HIS A 469 12.45 -8.65 -15.26
N THR A 470 11.42 -9.34 -15.76
CA THR A 470 10.31 -8.73 -16.49
C THR A 470 8.99 -9.27 -15.96
N HIS A 471 8.12 -8.34 -15.61
CA HIS A 471 6.74 -8.64 -15.22
C HIS A 471 5.95 -9.18 -16.41
N ALA A 472 4.97 -10.07 -16.17
CA ALA A 472 4.18 -10.75 -17.21
C ALA A 472 3.53 -9.77 -18.18
N ILE A 473 2.96 -8.68 -17.64
CA ILE A 473 2.33 -7.61 -18.42
C ILE A 473 3.30 -6.94 -19.40
N ARG A 474 4.59 -6.83 -19.05
CA ARG A 474 5.63 -6.20 -19.88
C ARG A 474 6.23 -7.15 -20.91
N ARG A 475 6.16 -8.46 -20.65
CA ARG A 475 6.84 -9.50 -21.43
C ARG A 475 6.20 -9.71 -22.80
N HIS A 476 4.96 -10.21 -22.82
CA HIS A 476 4.20 -10.52 -24.03
C HIS A 476 2.70 -10.37 -23.77
N VAL A 477 1.91 -10.15 -24.83
CA VAL A 477 0.44 -10.02 -24.74
C VAL A 477 -0.21 -11.28 -24.17
N SER A 478 0.25 -12.47 -24.56
CA SER A 478 -0.25 -13.73 -24.02
C SER A 478 0.04 -13.88 -22.53
N SER A 479 1.24 -13.50 -22.10
CA SER A 479 1.63 -13.49 -20.69
C SER A 479 0.80 -12.49 -19.88
N ALA A 480 0.52 -11.31 -20.45
CA ALA A 480 -0.36 -10.32 -19.84
C ALA A 480 -1.79 -10.85 -19.71
N LEU A 481 -2.31 -11.52 -20.74
CA LEU A 481 -3.64 -12.13 -20.73
C LEU A 481 -3.76 -13.20 -19.65
N VAL A 482 -2.78 -14.11 -19.57
CA VAL A 482 -2.70 -15.13 -18.51
C VAL A 482 -2.70 -14.45 -17.14
N TRP A 483 -1.85 -13.44 -16.95
CA TRP A 483 -1.81 -12.69 -15.70
C TRP A 483 -3.20 -12.11 -15.36
N PHE A 484 -3.83 -11.33 -16.24
CA PHE A 484 -5.15 -10.76 -15.97
C PHE A 484 -6.24 -11.81 -15.72
N THR A 485 -6.28 -12.87 -16.53
CA THR A 485 -7.33 -13.90 -16.45
C THR A 485 -7.21 -14.75 -15.20
N PHE A 486 -5.99 -15.11 -14.74
CA PHE A 486 -5.82 -16.00 -13.59
C PHE A 486 -5.94 -15.30 -12.23
N HIS A 487 -5.94 -13.97 -12.15
CA HIS A 487 -6.22 -13.26 -10.89
C HIS A 487 -7.66 -13.43 -10.41
N LEU A 488 -8.64 -13.42 -11.34
CA LEU A 488 -10.05 -13.64 -11.01
C LEU A 488 -10.29 -15.00 -10.33
N PRO A 489 -9.96 -16.16 -10.94
CA PRO A 489 -10.15 -17.46 -10.31
C PRO A 489 -9.27 -17.65 -9.07
N PHE A 490 -8.08 -17.05 -9.02
CA PHE A 490 -7.24 -17.04 -7.82
C PHE A 490 -7.99 -16.43 -6.63
N ILE A 491 -8.49 -15.20 -6.78
CA ILE A 491 -9.13 -14.45 -5.70
C ILE A 491 -10.48 -15.09 -5.35
N MET A 492 -11.26 -15.52 -6.34
CA MET A 492 -12.53 -16.20 -6.13
C MET A 492 -12.36 -17.49 -5.32
N ALA A 493 -11.39 -18.34 -5.69
CA ALA A 493 -11.12 -19.59 -4.98
C ALA A 493 -10.56 -19.35 -3.57
N PHE A 494 -9.70 -18.33 -3.42
CA PHE A 494 -9.15 -17.97 -2.12
C PHE A 494 -10.22 -17.44 -1.15
N VAL A 495 -11.10 -16.55 -1.62
CA VAL A 495 -12.22 -16.02 -0.80
C VAL A 495 -13.18 -17.13 -0.39
N LEU A 496 -13.54 -18.03 -1.31
CA LEU A 496 -14.41 -19.16 -0.98
C LEU A 496 -13.78 -20.06 0.09
N SER A 497 -12.47 -20.32 -0.01
CA SER A 497 -11.74 -21.05 1.02
C SER A 497 -11.66 -20.29 2.33
N ALA A 498 -11.46 -18.97 2.30
CA ALA A 498 -11.35 -18.15 3.51
C ALA A 498 -12.66 -18.12 4.29
N SER A 499 -13.79 -17.98 3.60
CA SER A 499 -15.12 -18.06 4.21
C SER A 499 -15.42 -19.47 4.75
N ALA A 500 -15.02 -20.53 4.02
CA ALA A 500 -15.14 -21.89 4.54
C ALA A 500 -14.28 -22.11 5.79
N LEU A 501 -13.05 -21.57 5.81
CA LEU A 501 -12.16 -21.59 6.97
C LEU A 501 -12.77 -20.87 8.18
N ALA A 502 -13.44 -19.74 7.98
CA ALA A 502 -14.12 -19.00 9.04
C ALA A 502 -15.24 -19.83 9.72
N VAL A 503 -15.93 -20.70 8.98
CA VAL A 503 -16.88 -21.67 9.54
C VAL A 503 -16.15 -22.80 10.25
N LEU A 504 -15.10 -23.37 9.64
CA LEU A 504 -14.31 -24.47 10.23
C LEU A 504 -13.62 -24.09 11.54
N VAL A 505 -13.14 -22.85 11.67
CA VAL A 505 -12.52 -22.35 12.91
C VAL A 505 -13.52 -22.37 14.06
N ARG A 506 -14.81 -22.16 13.79
CA ARG A 506 -15.88 -22.12 14.79
C ARG A 506 -16.55 -23.48 15.02
N ALA A 507 -16.18 -24.53 14.29
CA ALA A 507 -16.74 -25.87 14.46
C ALA A 507 -16.26 -26.50 15.78
N HIS A 508 -17.14 -27.24 16.47
CA HIS A 508 -16.88 -27.88 17.78
C HIS A 508 -16.79 -29.41 17.72
N ASP A 509 -16.34 -29.90 16.57
CA ASP A 509 -16.17 -31.31 16.20
C ASP A 509 -14.95 -32.01 16.85
N CYS A 510 -14.07 -31.28 17.53
CA CYS A 510 -12.80 -31.80 18.05
C CYS A 510 -12.84 -31.94 19.58
N ALA A 511 -11.92 -32.72 20.16
CA ALA A 511 -11.66 -32.61 21.60
C ALA A 511 -11.16 -31.19 21.93
N ASP A 512 -11.50 -30.68 23.12
CA ASP A 512 -11.13 -29.34 23.61
C ASP A 512 -11.78 -28.15 22.86
N THR A 513 -13.03 -28.33 22.41
CA THR A 513 -13.90 -27.26 21.90
C THR A 513 -15.11 -27.02 22.82
N PRO A 514 -14.94 -26.38 23.99
CA PRO A 514 -16.07 -26.05 24.87
C PRO A 514 -16.93 -24.97 24.21
N VAL A 515 -18.13 -25.32 23.74
CA VAL A 515 -19.04 -24.39 23.04
C VAL A 515 -19.37 -23.16 23.88
N GLU A 516 -19.43 -23.32 25.21
CA GLU A 516 -19.68 -22.24 26.18
C GLU A 516 -18.56 -21.19 26.24
N SER A 517 -17.37 -21.50 25.72
CA SER A 517 -16.26 -20.54 25.61
C SER A 517 -16.41 -19.55 24.46
N LEU A 518 -17.32 -19.80 23.51
CA LEU A 518 -17.64 -18.86 22.45
C LEU A 518 -18.57 -17.77 23.00
N TYR A 519 -18.41 -16.54 22.52
CA TYR A 519 -19.36 -15.47 22.82
C TYR A 519 -20.76 -15.83 22.30
N GLU A 520 -21.82 -15.35 22.97
CA GLU A 520 -23.22 -15.78 22.76
C GLU A 520 -23.67 -15.73 21.29
N THR A 521 -23.17 -14.77 20.51
CA THR A 521 -23.51 -14.62 19.08
C THR A 521 -22.93 -15.71 18.18
N PHE A 522 -21.86 -16.39 18.61
CA PHE A 522 -21.17 -17.41 17.84
C PHE A 522 -21.59 -18.84 18.19
N ILE A 523 -22.19 -19.04 19.37
CA ILE A 523 -22.74 -20.34 19.81
C ILE A 523 -23.70 -20.95 18.78
N PRO A 524 -24.76 -20.25 18.30
CA PRO A 524 -25.72 -20.85 17.36
C PRO A 524 -25.13 -21.08 15.97
N ARG A 525 -23.97 -20.49 15.66
CA ARG A 525 -23.28 -20.62 14.37
C ARG A 525 -22.13 -21.63 14.43
N SER A 526 -21.98 -22.35 15.54
CA SER A 526 -20.98 -23.40 15.74
C SER A 526 -21.60 -24.75 15.37
N GLU A 527 -20.99 -25.46 14.43
CA GLU A 527 -21.48 -26.76 13.94
C GLU A 527 -20.72 -27.93 14.59
N ASP A 528 -21.46 -28.98 14.95
CA ASP A 528 -20.94 -30.23 15.54
C ASP A 528 -20.32 -31.15 14.46
N HIS A 529 -20.90 -31.13 13.25
CA HIS A 529 -20.44 -31.92 12.12
C HIS A 529 -20.16 -31.05 10.90
N ILE A 530 -18.98 -31.22 10.31
CA ILE A 530 -18.58 -30.53 9.09
C ILE A 530 -19.26 -31.17 7.89
N SER A 531 -20.05 -30.40 7.15
CA SER A 531 -20.60 -30.86 5.88
C SER A 531 -19.50 -31.14 4.83
N ASP A 532 -19.68 -32.17 4.01
CA ASP A 532 -18.71 -32.51 2.95
C ASP A 532 -18.55 -31.35 1.94
N GLY A 533 -19.62 -30.60 1.68
CA GLY A 533 -19.56 -29.41 0.84
C GLY A 533 -18.58 -28.36 1.37
N LEU A 534 -18.55 -28.12 2.69
CA LEU A 534 -17.65 -27.16 3.32
C LEU A 534 -16.18 -27.59 3.20
N ARG A 535 -15.91 -28.91 3.35
CA ARG A 535 -14.58 -29.49 3.12
C ARG A 535 -14.10 -29.26 1.69
N TRP A 536 -14.99 -29.45 0.70
CA TRP A 536 -14.69 -29.17 -0.70
C TRP A 536 -14.45 -27.69 -0.98
N PHE A 537 -15.28 -26.79 -0.43
CA PHE A 537 -15.10 -25.34 -0.61
C PHE A 537 -13.76 -24.87 -0.05
N TYR A 538 -13.38 -25.37 1.12
CA TYR A 538 -12.09 -25.09 1.73
C TYR A 538 -10.92 -25.65 0.90
N CYS A 539 -10.87 -26.97 0.69
CA CYS A 539 -9.72 -27.61 0.06
C CYS A 539 -9.61 -27.30 -1.44
N ALA A 540 -10.71 -27.32 -2.19
CA ALA A 540 -10.69 -26.97 -3.60
C ALA A 540 -10.35 -25.48 -3.79
N GLY A 541 -10.85 -24.61 -2.92
CA GLY A 541 -10.50 -23.19 -2.94
C GLY A 541 -8.99 -22.93 -2.71
N LEU A 542 -8.39 -23.55 -1.68
CA LEU A 542 -6.95 -23.50 -1.45
C LEU A 542 -6.14 -24.10 -2.61
N SER A 543 -6.57 -25.23 -3.15
CA SER A 543 -5.89 -25.89 -4.27
C SER A 543 -5.90 -25.02 -5.52
N ILE A 544 -7.07 -24.54 -5.93
CA ILE A 544 -7.24 -23.72 -7.13
C ILE A 544 -6.49 -22.39 -6.98
N SER A 545 -6.51 -21.78 -5.78
CA SER A 545 -5.74 -20.54 -5.54
C SER A 545 -4.23 -20.77 -5.67
N LEU A 546 -3.67 -21.87 -5.12
CA LEU A 546 -2.26 -22.23 -5.33
C LEU A 546 -1.92 -22.51 -6.79
N LEU A 547 -2.79 -23.22 -7.52
CA LEU A 547 -2.62 -23.48 -8.95
C LEU A 547 -2.62 -22.18 -9.76
N CYS A 548 -3.57 -21.27 -9.51
CA CYS A 548 -3.62 -19.98 -10.19
C CYS A 548 -2.39 -19.13 -9.88
N MET A 549 -1.95 -19.08 -8.61
CA MET A 549 -0.69 -18.41 -8.24
C MET A 549 0.52 -19.02 -8.97
N SER A 550 0.55 -20.36 -9.11
CA SER A 550 1.63 -21.04 -9.85
C SER A 550 1.66 -20.61 -11.33
N LEU A 551 0.49 -20.45 -11.96
CA LEU A 551 0.36 -20.01 -13.35
C LEU A 551 0.73 -18.53 -13.51
N ILE A 552 0.35 -17.68 -12.55
CA ILE A 552 0.76 -16.27 -12.50
C ILE A 552 2.29 -16.20 -12.37
N ALA A 553 2.89 -16.93 -11.43
CA ALA A 553 4.34 -16.97 -11.24
C ALA A 553 5.09 -17.50 -12.47
N PHE A 554 4.54 -18.51 -13.17
CA PHE A 554 5.10 -19.05 -14.40
C PHE A 554 5.10 -18.03 -15.56
N SER A 555 4.14 -17.10 -15.56
CA SER A 555 4.04 -16.06 -16.60
C SER A 555 5.17 -15.01 -16.48
N HIS A 556 5.72 -14.81 -15.27
CA HIS A 556 6.86 -13.92 -15.02
C HIS A 556 8.17 -14.44 -15.63
N GLN A 557 9.13 -13.54 -15.90
CA GLN A 557 10.53 -13.94 -16.11
C GLN A 557 11.37 -13.55 -14.92
N HIS A 558 12.00 -14.54 -14.30
CA HIS A 558 12.95 -14.36 -13.21
C HIS A 558 14.39 -14.39 -13.74
N LYS A 559 15.28 -13.65 -13.08
CA LYS A 559 16.73 -13.77 -13.30
C LYS A 559 17.19 -15.15 -12.80
N LYS A 560 18.08 -15.81 -13.56
CA LYS A 560 18.72 -17.05 -13.11
C LYS A 560 19.89 -16.69 -12.20
N ILE A 561 19.86 -17.10 -10.93
CA ILE A 561 20.99 -16.94 -10.03
C ILE A 561 21.95 -18.13 -10.30
N PRO A 562 23.26 -17.90 -10.45
CA PRO A 562 24.22 -19.00 -10.51
C PRO A 562 24.21 -19.76 -9.19
N HIS A 563 24.29 -21.09 -9.25
CA HIS A 563 24.36 -21.98 -8.08
C HIS A 563 23.09 -22.08 -7.20
N GLU A 564 21.89 -21.75 -7.71
CA GLU A 564 20.62 -22.04 -6.99
C GLU A 564 20.48 -23.53 -6.64
N ARG A 565 20.00 -23.82 -5.43
CA ARG A 565 19.75 -25.20 -4.98
C ARG A 565 18.65 -25.89 -5.77
N LEU A 566 17.55 -25.19 -6.06
CA LEU A 566 16.45 -25.71 -6.89
C LEU A 566 15.98 -24.65 -7.86
N GLN A 567 15.90 -25.04 -9.14
CA GLN A 567 15.43 -24.14 -10.19
C GLN A 567 13.95 -23.77 -9.96
N LYS A 568 13.54 -22.56 -10.37
CA LYS A 568 12.14 -22.11 -10.27
C LYS A 568 11.10 -23.11 -10.85
N PRO A 569 11.28 -23.74 -12.04
CA PRO A 569 10.28 -24.68 -12.55
C PRO A 569 10.10 -25.92 -11.66
N THR A 570 11.15 -26.43 -11.02
CA THR A 570 11.03 -27.56 -10.09
C THR A 570 10.31 -27.18 -8.81
N ARG A 571 10.49 -25.94 -8.33
CA ARG A 571 9.76 -25.40 -7.18
C ARG A 571 8.27 -25.21 -7.49
N LEU A 572 7.95 -24.67 -8.67
CA LEU A 572 6.57 -24.54 -9.15
C LEU A 572 5.90 -25.90 -9.36
N LEU A 573 6.62 -26.91 -9.85
CA LEU A 573 6.08 -28.27 -9.98
C LEU A 573 5.71 -28.87 -8.62
N PHE A 574 6.55 -28.65 -7.59
CA PHE A 574 6.22 -29.06 -6.23
C PHE A 574 4.98 -28.34 -5.69
N ARG A 575 4.86 -27.03 -5.93
CA ARG A 575 3.67 -26.24 -5.57
C ARG A 575 2.40 -26.82 -6.22
N VAL A 576 2.46 -27.21 -7.50
CA VAL A 576 1.35 -27.86 -8.23
C VAL A 576 1.03 -29.24 -7.65
N ALA A 577 2.05 -30.06 -7.33
CA ALA A 577 1.85 -31.37 -6.72
C ALA A 577 1.16 -31.27 -5.35
N VAL A 578 1.57 -30.31 -4.52
CA VAL A 578 0.92 -30.04 -3.23
C VAL A 578 -0.51 -29.53 -3.42
N ALA A 579 -0.77 -28.69 -4.42
CA ALA A 579 -2.14 -28.26 -4.71
C ALA A 579 -3.05 -29.43 -5.09
N ILE A 580 -2.55 -30.40 -5.88
CA ILE A 580 -3.29 -31.63 -6.20
C ILE A 580 -3.52 -32.47 -4.93
N ALA A 581 -2.52 -32.59 -4.06
CA ALA A 581 -2.69 -33.29 -2.78
C ALA A 581 -3.79 -32.65 -1.92
N ILE A 582 -3.80 -31.31 -1.82
CA ILE A 582 -4.85 -30.56 -1.10
C ILE A 582 -6.23 -30.81 -1.71
N LEU A 583 -6.34 -30.86 -3.04
CA LEU A 583 -7.61 -31.13 -3.73
C LEU A 583 -8.19 -32.51 -3.38
N CYS A 584 -7.33 -33.49 -3.08
CA CYS A 584 -7.73 -34.85 -2.70
C CYS A 584 -8.00 -35.01 -1.20
N LEU A 585 -7.66 -34.04 -0.35
CA LEU A 585 -7.86 -34.13 1.10
C LEU A 585 -9.32 -34.29 1.55
N PRO A 586 -10.34 -33.71 0.91
CA PRO A 586 -11.74 -33.93 1.30
C PRO A 586 -12.18 -35.39 1.30
N LEU A 587 -11.49 -36.27 0.57
CA LEU A 587 -11.78 -37.72 0.56
C LEU A 587 -11.32 -38.44 1.83
N ALA A 588 -10.36 -37.87 2.56
CA ALA A 588 -10.00 -38.33 3.89
C ALA A 588 -10.93 -37.61 4.89
N HIS A 589 -11.92 -38.33 5.44
CA HIS A 589 -12.85 -37.77 6.43
C HIS A 589 -12.12 -37.39 7.72
N LEU A 590 -11.54 -36.18 7.74
CA LEU A 590 -10.77 -35.61 8.85
C LEU A 590 -11.61 -34.62 9.67
N ASP A 591 -11.30 -34.51 10.95
CA ASP A 591 -11.81 -33.45 11.82
C ASP A 591 -11.25 -32.09 11.37
N SER A 592 -11.90 -30.98 11.70
CA SER A 592 -11.52 -29.63 11.25
C SER A 592 -10.11 -29.24 11.70
N LEU A 593 -9.70 -29.60 12.93
CA LEU A 593 -8.35 -29.31 13.42
C LEU A 593 -7.30 -30.08 12.61
N GLN A 594 -7.57 -31.35 12.31
CA GLN A 594 -6.68 -32.17 11.49
C GLN A 594 -6.65 -31.70 10.04
N LEU A 595 -7.80 -31.31 9.48
CA LEU A 595 -7.91 -30.80 8.13
C LEU A 595 -7.15 -29.48 7.96
N ILE A 596 -7.38 -28.51 8.85
CA ILE A 596 -6.66 -27.23 8.83
C ILE A 596 -5.17 -27.45 9.13
N GLY A 597 -4.83 -28.33 10.08
CA GLY A 597 -3.44 -28.63 10.42
C GLY A 597 -2.66 -29.25 9.25
N THR A 598 -3.28 -30.20 8.55
CA THR A 598 -2.66 -30.86 7.38
C THR A 598 -2.52 -29.90 6.20
N THR A 599 -3.54 -29.10 5.88
CA THR A 599 -3.43 -28.09 4.81
C THR A 599 -2.38 -27.02 5.14
N THR A 600 -2.33 -26.54 6.39
CA THR A 600 -1.27 -25.61 6.84
C THR A 600 0.11 -26.23 6.69
N GLY A 601 0.30 -27.47 7.16
CA GLY A 601 1.59 -28.17 7.04
C GLY A 601 2.05 -28.31 5.59
N LEU A 602 1.13 -28.63 4.67
CA LEU A 602 1.42 -28.71 3.24
C LEU A 602 1.78 -27.34 2.63
N ILE A 603 1.04 -26.29 2.96
CA ILE A 603 1.31 -24.93 2.48
C ILE A 603 2.64 -24.40 3.02
N THR A 604 2.93 -24.61 4.30
CA THR A 604 4.22 -24.25 4.90
C THR A 604 5.37 -25.08 4.32
N ALA A 605 5.14 -26.34 3.94
CA ALA A 605 6.14 -27.14 3.24
C ALA A 605 6.46 -26.57 1.84
N VAL A 606 5.46 -26.05 1.11
CA VAL A 606 5.67 -25.32 -0.15
C VAL A 606 6.55 -24.09 0.10
N LEU A 607 6.22 -23.28 1.11
CA LEU A 607 7.01 -22.11 1.49
C LEU A 607 8.46 -22.50 1.83
N GLY A 608 8.65 -23.52 2.67
CA GLY A 608 9.96 -24.01 3.05
C GLY A 608 10.80 -24.48 1.86
N LEU A 609 10.21 -25.21 0.92
CA LEU A 609 10.88 -25.68 -0.29
C LEU A 609 11.21 -24.52 -1.25
N GLU A 610 10.33 -23.51 -1.37
CA GLU A 610 10.58 -22.32 -2.16
C GLU A 610 11.75 -21.50 -1.60
N LEU A 611 11.77 -21.27 -0.27
CA LEU A 611 12.85 -20.56 0.42
C LEU A 611 14.18 -21.34 0.33
N TYR A 612 14.13 -22.65 0.58
CA TYR A 612 15.29 -23.53 0.43
C TYR A 612 15.84 -23.52 -0.99
N GLY A 613 14.96 -23.62 -1.98
CA GLY A 613 15.34 -23.67 -3.38
C GLY A 613 15.86 -22.34 -3.94
N ALA A 614 15.34 -21.21 -3.44
CA ALA A 614 15.85 -19.87 -3.75
C ALA A 614 17.24 -19.59 -3.18
N SER A 615 17.70 -20.38 -2.20
CA SER A 615 19.03 -20.25 -1.60
C SER A 615 20.14 -20.85 -2.49
N CYS A 616 21.35 -20.30 -2.39
CA CYS A 616 22.51 -20.77 -3.17
C CYS A 616 23.21 -21.99 -2.53
N THR A 617 23.84 -22.81 -3.37
CA THR A 617 24.70 -23.93 -2.96
C THR A 617 26.05 -23.38 -2.49
N GLY A 618 26.25 -23.32 -1.17
CA GLY A 618 27.48 -22.79 -0.55
C GLY A 618 27.23 -21.79 0.59
N ASP A 619 26.02 -21.21 0.64
CA ASP A 619 25.61 -20.31 1.72
C ASP A 619 24.80 -21.08 2.78
N SER A 620 25.05 -20.78 4.06
CA SER A 620 24.27 -21.33 5.16
C SER A 620 22.91 -20.65 5.23
N ILE A 621 21.84 -21.46 5.27
CA ILE A 621 20.43 -21.02 5.25
C ILE A 621 20.11 -20.05 6.40
N PHE A 622 20.69 -20.29 7.58
CA PHE A 622 20.34 -19.58 8.82
C PHE A 622 21.19 -18.33 9.08
N PHE A 623 22.46 -18.37 8.68
CA PHE A 623 23.42 -17.31 8.98
C PHE A 623 24.40 -17.24 7.84
N ASP A 624 24.48 -16.13 7.15
CA ASP A 624 25.54 -15.94 6.19
C ASP A 624 26.86 -15.68 6.94
N LYS A 625 27.67 -16.73 7.12
CA LYS A 625 29.00 -16.63 7.75
C LYS A 625 29.98 -15.77 6.92
N LYS A 626 29.64 -15.45 5.68
CA LYS A 626 30.40 -14.57 4.78
C LYS A 626 29.78 -13.18 4.64
N CYS A 627 28.56 -12.93 5.13
CA CYS A 627 28.01 -11.58 5.25
C CYS A 627 28.76 -10.85 6.36
N ARG A 628 29.93 -10.34 6.00
CA ARG A 628 30.64 -9.32 6.76
C ARG A 628 29.80 -8.05 6.69
N ARG A 629 28.67 -7.99 7.40
CA ARG A 629 27.92 -6.73 7.62
C ARG A 629 28.80 -5.66 8.27
N ASP A 630 29.92 -6.08 8.85
CA ASP A 630 30.95 -5.23 9.45
C ASP A 630 31.98 -4.71 8.42
N LYS A 631 31.93 -5.16 7.15
CA LYS A 631 32.81 -4.69 6.07
C LYS A 631 32.01 -4.36 4.82
N ALA A 632 31.60 -3.10 4.71
CA ALA A 632 31.24 -2.53 3.43
C ALA A 632 32.47 -2.55 2.51
N SER A 633 32.44 -3.38 1.46
CA SER A 633 33.46 -3.38 0.41
C SER A 633 33.10 -2.27 -0.58
N TYR A 634 33.76 -1.13 -0.47
CA TYR A 634 33.71 -0.10 -1.51
C TYR A 634 34.76 -0.44 -2.57
N ASP A 635 34.31 -0.87 -3.74
CA ASP A 635 35.20 -1.04 -4.90
C ASP A 635 35.22 0.29 -5.66
N ALA A 636 36.33 1.02 -5.55
CA ALA A 636 36.54 2.27 -6.26
C ALA A 636 37.70 2.06 -7.25
N GLN A 637 37.42 2.23 -8.53
CA GLN A 637 38.45 2.26 -9.56
C GLN A 637 39.29 3.54 -9.40
N ALA A 638 40.44 3.40 -8.74
CA ALA A 638 41.37 4.51 -8.53
C ALA A 638 42.46 4.52 -9.62
N VAL A 639 42.83 5.72 -10.07
CA VAL A 639 43.94 5.96 -11.00
C VAL A 639 45.28 5.78 -10.28
N ARG A 640 46.30 5.23 -10.95
CA ARG A 640 47.66 5.10 -10.38
C ARG A 640 48.19 6.46 -9.93
N LYS A 641 48.79 6.51 -8.73
CA LYS A 641 49.37 7.73 -8.13
C LYS A 641 50.39 8.42 -9.03
N GLU A 642 51.14 7.65 -9.82
CA GLU A 642 52.11 8.17 -10.81
C GLU A 642 51.43 8.87 -11.99
N GLU A 643 50.32 8.32 -12.49
CA GLU A 643 49.52 8.96 -13.55
C GLU A 643 48.83 10.21 -13.03
N LEU A 644 48.35 10.19 -11.78
CA LEU A 644 47.76 11.35 -11.13
C LEU A 644 48.80 12.47 -10.96
N ALA A 645 50.00 12.13 -10.46
CA ALA A 645 51.10 13.08 -10.29
C ALA A 645 51.54 13.69 -11.63
N LYS A 646 51.54 12.91 -12.71
CA LYS A 646 51.85 13.39 -14.06
C LYS A 646 50.78 14.34 -14.60
N SER A 647 49.50 14.01 -14.41
CA SER A 647 48.38 14.87 -14.81
C SER A 647 48.30 16.20 -14.03
N VAL A 648 48.71 16.19 -12.76
CA VAL A 648 48.83 17.39 -11.92
C VAL A 648 50.00 18.27 -12.38
N GLY A 649 51.13 17.65 -12.78
CA GLY A 649 52.26 18.38 -13.36
C GLY A 649 51.97 18.98 -14.74
N GLU A 650 51.09 18.36 -15.52
CA GLU A 650 50.70 18.80 -16.87
C GLU A 650 49.44 19.69 -16.88
N GLY A 651 48.77 19.89 -15.74
CA GLY A 651 47.58 20.74 -15.61
C GLY A 651 46.32 20.21 -16.30
N SER A 652 46.27 18.93 -16.66
CA SER A 652 45.13 18.33 -17.38
C SER A 652 44.06 17.79 -16.41
N VAL A 653 42.81 18.25 -16.53
CA VAL A 653 41.67 17.69 -15.79
C VAL A 653 41.19 16.41 -16.48
N ARG A 654 41.25 15.27 -15.78
CA ARG A 654 40.74 14.00 -16.31
C ARG A 654 39.29 13.73 -15.86
N ASN A 655 38.47 13.30 -16.82
CA ASN A 655 37.07 12.94 -16.59
C ASN A 655 36.96 11.52 -16.00
N VAL A 656 36.24 11.39 -14.89
CA VAL A 656 36.03 10.14 -14.12
C VAL A 656 35.31 9.08 -14.95
N GLU A 657 34.47 9.50 -15.90
CA GLU A 657 33.70 8.62 -16.78
C GLU A 657 34.54 7.90 -17.83
N ASP A 658 35.72 8.43 -18.18
CA ASP A 658 36.64 7.79 -19.11
C ASP A 658 37.60 6.83 -18.39
N ILE A 659 37.79 7.02 -17.09
CA ILE A 659 38.53 6.11 -16.23
C ILE A 659 37.68 4.85 -15.96
N SER A 660 36.37 5.00 -15.77
CA SER A 660 35.47 3.87 -15.50
C SER A 660 35.25 2.93 -16.70
N LYS A 661 35.49 3.42 -17.92
CA LYS A 661 35.37 2.65 -19.17
C LYS A 661 36.59 1.79 -19.50
N ARG A 662 37.73 1.95 -18.83
CA ARG A 662 38.93 1.13 -19.10
C ARG A 662 38.80 -0.21 -18.38
N GLU A 663 38.61 -1.29 -19.14
CA GLU A 663 38.55 -2.65 -18.60
C GLU A 663 39.90 -3.09 -17.99
N LYS A 664 39.79 -3.69 -16.79
CA LYS A 664 40.81 -4.43 -16.02
C LYS A 664 41.90 -3.57 -15.35
N GLY A 665 41.61 -3.10 -14.14
CA GLY A 665 42.60 -2.71 -13.14
C GLY A 665 42.21 -3.32 -11.78
N GLU A 666 43.19 -3.91 -11.09
CA GLU A 666 43.05 -4.80 -9.92
C GLU A 666 42.35 -4.22 -8.68
N VAL A 667 41.85 -5.15 -7.85
CA VAL A 667 41.12 -4.97 -6.58
C VAL A 667 41.95 -4.17 -5.56
N GLY A 668 41.38 -3.07 -5.07
CA GLY A 668 41.97 -2.24 -4.00
C GLY A 668 41.97 -2.93 -2.64
N VAL A 669 43.03 -2.72 -1.86
CA VAL A 669 43.31 -3.37 -0.57
C VAL A 669 42.27 -3.00 0.51
N SER A 670 41.78 -4.02 1.22
CA SER A 670 40.90 -3.89 2.40
C SER A 670 41.63 -3.22 3.56
N GLY A 671 41.22 -2.01 3.91
CA GLY A 671 41.51 -1.41 5.22
C GLY A 671 40.58 -2.00 6.30
N GLN A 672 41.14 -2.35 7.45
CA GLN A 672 40.37 -2.61 8.68
C GLN A 672 40.17 -1.27 9.39
N VAL A 673 38.93 -0.98 9.77
CA VAL A 673 38.64 -0.02 10.85
C VAL A 673 38.63 -0.79 12.16
#